data_AF-A0A542LVQ6-F1
#
_entry.id   AF-A0A542LVQ6-F1
#
_cell.length_a   1.000
_cell.length_b   1.000
_cell.length_c   1.000
_cell.angle_alpha   90.00
_cell.angle_beta   90.00
_cell.angle_gamma   90.00
#
_symmetry.space_group_name_H-M   'P 1'
#
loop_
_entity.id
_entity.type
_entity.pdbx_description
1 polymer ?
#
loop_
_entity_poly.entity_id
_entity_poly.type
_entity_poly.pdbx_seq_one_letter_code
_entity_poly.pdbx_strand_id
1 'polypeptide(L)'
;MAPLAHDYFWTFGNYFMSHLSHADELYLDANATSPVLPAAIAAALDAMGGRFGNPSSSHAAGLRAKQILDDTRARARRVMKAGPGRVLFTSGATEGIQTAVLSALCAIRERLAAGDTCGDLLVYGATEHKAVSESLAHWNRLLGTGLTLQALPVDADGRHRLDILRELAPRAALVCTMAANNETGVISDLDGIARTLREQGPRAYWMVDCVQALGKLPLDLAATRIDYAPFSGHKLYAPKGIGMLYVRDGAPYTPLMIGGGQEAGQRSGTENMAGIAALGAVLAELEQGTAFRSHAGMAAMRDRLAAALLDAFPGIVFNAPLAQALPTTLNFAVPGLASKDLLDLFDAAGLRVSAGSACSAAKAAPSYVLAAMGLPLWRSSGAVRLSFGPTAGDDFIDEACARIRRCGQALRAPLLAPSPLSGAAHGLLQVSAEGRHGWIAFDLDAGVGVAIDPPLALAPRIAALVGARGLRVAAVLGTGADAEGATARAALRAALGQAPADPGPLGWPDSEAAIAIGGRVLARLASSGTRMAYLLEAADGGCIAFTGDTDNLPRPAALLCHGVDLDGQAFRTGAATTAEGATAQLAPAELAAFLKTHADALLVDVREQPEADAGACALHGRSALNLPLSRLAEHLAYLLATPERPLVFVCRSGNRSARAALALRRAGHAQAWTLAGGIALAQ
;
A
#
# COMPACT_ATOMS: atom_id res chain seq x y z
N MET A 1 -4.77 -1.86 -56.59
CA MET A 1 -5.19 -0.90 -55.55
C MET A 1 -5.07 -1.55 -54.18
N ALA A 2 -3.88 -1.48 -53.59
CA ALA A 2 -3.57 -1.75 -52.18
C ALA A 2 -2.05 -1.57 -52.06
N PRO A 3 -1.58 -0.45 -51.50
CA PRO A 3 -1.03 -0.51 -50.14
C PRO A 3 -1.21 0.82 -49.40
N LEU A 4 -2.24 0.95 -48.57
CA LEU A 4 -2.38 2.08 -47.62
C LEU A 4 -2.90 1.66 -46.24
N ALA A 5 -3.24 0.37 -46.03
CA ALA A 5 -3.82 -0.10 -44.77
C ALA A 5 -2.78 -0.64 -43.76
N HIS A 6 -1.54 -0.92 -44.19
CA HIS A 6 -0.53 -1.54 -43.32
C HIS A 6 0.24 -0.52 -42.46
N ASP A 7 0.36 0.73 -42.92
CA ASP A 7 1.07 1.80 -42.20
C ASP A 7 0.20 2.51 -41.15
N TYR A 8 -1.13 2.50 -41.30
CA TYR A 8 -2.02 3.15 -40.33
C TYR A 8 -2.08 2.43 -38.97
N PHE A 9 -2.00 1.11 -38.94
CA PHE A 9 -2.02 0.34 -37.68
C PHE A 9 -0.72 0.43 -36.88
N TRP A 10 0.44 0.50 -37.56
CA TRP A 10 1.74 0.65 -36.91
C TRP A 10 1.98 2.07 -36.36
N THR A 11 1.52 3.09 -37.08
CA THR A 11 1.71 4.49 -36.66
C THR A 11 0.75 4.87 -35.52
N PHE A 12 -0.49 4.36 -35.51
CA PHE A 12 -1.41 4.54 -34.37
C PHE A 12 -1.00 3.73 -33.12
N GLY A 13 -0.45 2.52 -33.30
CA GLY A 13 0.03 1.69 -32.19
C GLY A 13 1.17 2.35 -31.41
N ASN A 14 2.14 2.96 -32.11
CA ASN A 14 3.25 3.68 -31.47
C ASN A 14 2.83 5.03 -30.87
N TYR A 15 1.83 5.71 -31.44
CA TYR A 15 1.30 6.96 -30.89
C TYR A 15 0.50 6.72 -29.59
N PHE A 16 -0.29 5.64 -29.52
CA PHE A 16 -1.01 5.25 -28.30
C PHE A 16 -0.08 4.62 -27.24
N MET A 17 0.93 3.85 -27.65
CA MET A 17 1.87 3.22 -26.70
C MET A 17 2.88 4.21 -26.10
N SER A 18 3.27 5.25 -26.82
CA SER A 18 4.10 6.34 -26.24
C SER A 18 3.32 7.21 -25.25
N HIS A 19 2.00 7.38 -25.44
CA HIS A 19 1.13 8.16 -24.55
C HIS A 19 0.51 7.37 -23.39
N LEU A 20 0.69 6.05 -23.35
CA LEU A 20 0.40 5.22 -22.17
C LEU A 20 1.61 5.08 -21.24
N SER A 21 2.73 5.74 -21.55
CA SER A 21 3.83 5.87 -20.60
C SER A 21 3.42 6.84 -19.51
N HIS A 22 3.08 6.29 -18.34
CA HIS A 22 3.25 6.99 -17.06
C HIS A 22 4.77 7.21 -16.85
N ALA A 23 5.43 7.97 -17.72
CA ALA A 23 6.90 8.03 -17.82
C ALA A 23 7.59 8.40 -16.50
N ASP A 24 6.85 8.96 -15.54
CA ASP A 24 7.31 9.31 -14.21
C ASP A 24 6.98 8.28 -13.11
N GLU A 25 6.26 7.20 -13.38
CA GLU A 25 5.86 6.19 -12.38
C GLU A 25 6.69 4.90 -12.45
N LEU A 26 7.22 4.48 -11.30
CA LEU A 26 7.86 3.19 -11.12
C LEU A 26 6.94 2.24 -10.32
N TYR A 27 6.38 1.27 -11.03
CA TYR A 27 5.46 0.31 -10.44
C TYR A 27 6.18 -0.85 -9.74
N LEU A 28 6.22 -0.81 -8.41
CA LEU A 28 6.86 -1.79 -7.52
C LEU A 28 5.83 -2.54 -6.67
N ASP A 29 4.66 -2.84 -7.24
CA ASP A 29 3.61 -3.65 -6.63
C ASP A 29 3.19 -4.87 -7.49
N ALA A 30 4.16 -5.45 -8.20
CA ALA A 30 3.96 -6.56 -9.14
C ALA A 30 3.38 -7.84 -8.50
N ASN A 31 3.53 -8.02 -7.19
CA ASN A 31 2.88 -9.12 -6.47
C ASN A 31 1.37 -8.89 -6.30
N ALA A 32 0.84 -7.66 -6.41
CA ALA A 32 -0.60 -7.39 -6.46
C ALA A 32 -1.16 -7.61 -7.88
N THR A 33 -0.54 -7.03 -8.89
CA THR A 33 -0.84 -7.26 -10.31
C THR A 33 0.33 -6.77 -11.14
N SER A 34 0.49 -7.22 -12.37
CA SER A 34 1.48 -6.65 -13.30
C SER A 34 0.78 -5.88 -14.43
N PRO A 35 1.49 -4.96 -15.13
CA PRO A 35 1.03 -4.45 -16.42
C PRO A 35 0.87 -5.60 -17.43
N VAL A 36 0.13 -5.40 -18.51
CA VAL A 36 -0.01 -6.40 -19.57
C VAL A 36 1.13 -6.24 -20.56
N LEU A 37 1.78 -7.33 -20.97
CA LEU A 37 2.86 -7.27 -21.96
C LEU A 37 2.32 -6.73 -23.31
N PRO A 38 3.10 -5.92 -24.05
CA PRO A 38 2.70 -5.43 -25.37
C PRO A 38 2.28 -6.56 -26.33
N ALA A 39 3.03 -7.67 -26.35
CA ALA A 39 2.70 -8.85 -27.15
C ALA A 39 1.37 -9.49 -26.75
N ALA A 40 1.03 -9.46 -25.45
CA ALA A 40 -0.23 -9.97 -24.93
C ALA A 40 -1.42 -9.06 -25.27
N ILE A 41 -1.22 -7.72 -25.26
CA ILE A 41 -2.21 -6.76 -25.75
C ILE A 41 -2.49 -6.98 -27.24
N ALA A 42 -1.44 -7.08 -28.06
CA ALA A 42 -1.56 -7.31 -29.50
C ALA A 42 -2.30 -8.63 -29.79
N ALA A 43 -1.96 -9.71 -29.08
CA ALA A 43 -2.64 -11.00 -29.21
C ALA A 43 -4.11 -10.94 -28.80
N ALA A 44 -4.46 -10.22 -27.73
CA ALA A 44 -5.85 -10.01 -27.34
C ALA A 44 -6.64 -9.23 -28.39
N LEU A 45 -6.09 -8.11 -28.90
CA LEU A 45 -6.73 -7.28 -29.93
C LEU A 45 -6.99 -8.07 -31.21
N ASP A 46 -6.02 -8.86 -31.66
CA ASP A 46 -6.19 -9.68 -32.85
C ASP A 46 -7.20 -10.83 -32.64
N ALA A 47 -7.25 -11.44 -31.45
CA ALA A 47 -8.29 -12.39 -31.09
C ALA A 47 -9.69 -11.76 -31.07
N MET A 48 -9.84 -10.50 -30.66
CA MET A 48 -11.12 -9.79 -30.68
C MET A 48 -11.53 -9.30 -32.07
N GLY A 49 -10.56 -8.92 -32.91
CA GLY A 49 -10.80 -8.35 -34.24
C GLY A 49 -10.72 -9.36 -35.37
N GLY A 50 -9.52 -9.90 -35.64
CA GLY A 50 -9.23 -10.75 -36.80
C GLY A 50 -9.55 -12.24 -36.63
N ARG A 51 -9.51 -12.74 -35.38
CA ARG A 51 -9.67 -14.16 -35.03
C ARG A 51 -10.77 -14.41 -33.99
N PHE A 52 -11.87 -13.65 -34.08
CA PHE A 52 -13.01 -13.63 -33.13
C PHE A 52 -13.91 -14.88 -33.08
N GLY A 53 -13.62 -15.91 -33.88
CA GLY A 53 -14.49 -17.07 -34.03
C GLY A 53 -14.72 -17.83 -32.71
N ASN A 54 -15.83 -18.54 -32.62
CA ASN A 54 -16.11 -19.45 -31.50
C ASN A 54 -15.35 -20.78 -31.73
N PRO A 55 -14.49 -21.25 -30.80
CA PRO A 55 -13.70 -22.47 -30.99
C PRO A 55 -14.55 -23.75 -31.11
N SER A 56 -15.82 -23.72 -30.71
CA SER A 56 -16.76 -24.83 -30.89
C SER A 56 -17.37 -24.91 -32.30
N SER A 57 -17.15 -23.91 -33.15
CA SER A 57 -17.67 -23.89 -34.53
C SER A 57 -16.73 -24.62 -35.50
N SER A 58 -17.30 -25.43 -36.39
CA SER A 58 -16.54 -26.21 -37.39
C SER A 58 -16.06 -25.41 -38.61
N HIS A 59 -16.56 -24.18 -38.80
CA HIS A 59 -16.16 -23.32 -39.92
C HIS A 59 -14.76 -22.70 -39.68
N ALA A 60 -14.14 -22.16 -40.74
CA ALA A 60 -12.77 -21.64 -40.71
C ALA A 60 -12.48 -20.63 -39.57
N ALA A 61 -13.43 -19.76 -39.21
CA ALA A 61 -13.23 -18.83 -38.09
C ALA A 61 -13.14 -19.54 -36.72
N GLY A 62 -13.90 -20.61 -36.52
CA GLY A 62 -13.86 -21.40 -35.29
C GLY A 62 -12.63 -22.28 -35.21
N LEU A 63 -12.22 -22.87 -36.33
CA LEU A 63 -10.95 -23.62 -36.42
C LEU A 63 -9.73 -22.74 -36.09
N ARG A 64 -9.70 -21.49 -36.56
CA ARG A 64 -8.63 -20.52 -36.21
C ARG A 64 -8.62 -20.20 -34.72
N ALA A 65 -9.79 -20.02 -34.09
CA ALA A 65 -9.88 -19.81 -32.65
C ALA A 65 -9.47 -21.05 -31.84
N LYS A 66 -9.91 -22.24 -32.28
CA LYS A 66 -9.53 -23.53 -31.72
C LYS A 66 -8.03 -23.75 -31.74
N GLN A 67 -7.35 -23.34 -32.82
CA GLN A 67 -5.90 -23.39 -32.92
C GLN A 67 -5.22 -22.53 -31.84
N ILE A 68 -5.67 -21.29 -31.63
CA ILE A 68 -5.13 -20.43 -30.56
C ILE A 68 -5.27 -21.10 -29.18
N LEU A 69 -6.45 -21.68 -28.91
CA LEU A 69 -6.74 -22.38 -27.67
C LEU A 69 -5.78 -23.56 -27.45
N ASP A 70 -5.62 -24.41 -28.47
CA ASP A 70 -4.81 -25.62 -28.41
C ASP A 70 -3.31 -25.29 -28.30
N ASP A 71 -2.82 -24.32 -29.08
CA ASP A 71 -1.44 -23.87 -29.05
C ASP A 71 -1.08 -23.26 -27.68
N THR A 72 -1.98 -22.45 -27.12
CA THR A 72 -1.81 -21.85 -25.79
C THR A 72 -1.74 -22.95 -24.72
N ARG A 73 -2.63 -23.95 -24.79
CA ARG A 73 -2.64 -25.05 -23.83
C ARG A 73 -1.39 -25.92 -23.95
N ALA A 74 -0.98 -26.25 -25.18
CA ALA A 74 0.25 -27.01 -25.43
C ALA A 74 1.47 -26.28 -24.87
N ARG A 75 1.52 -24.96 -25.00
CA ARG A 75 2.58 -24.13 -24.43
C ARG A 75 2.55 -24.09 -22.91
N ALA A 76 1.38 -23.89 -22.30
CA ALA A 76 1.22 -23.96 -20.85
C ALA A 76 1.73 -25.28 -20.28
N ARG A 77 1.41 -26.41 -20.93
CA ARG A 77 1.91 -27.74 -20.55
C ARG A 77 3.43 -27.84 -20.58
N ARG A 78 4.10 -27.27 -21.60
CA ARG A 78 5.57 -27.28 -21.70
C ARG A 78 6.23 -26.40 -20.65
N VAL A 79 5.75 -25.16 -20.51
CA VAL A 79 6.28 -24.18 -19.56
C VAL A 79 6.16 -24.67 -18.11
N MET A 80 5.02 -25.28 -17.75
CA MET A 80 4.82 -25.84 -16.40
C MET A 80 5.43 -27.24 -16.22
N LYS A 81 5.92 -27.85 -17.31
CA LYS A 81 6.28 -29.26 -17.41
C LYS A 81 5.20 -30.17 -16.79
N ALA A 82 3.99 -30.04 -17.30
CA ALA A 82 2.79 -30.68 -16.76
C ALA A 82 2.77 -32.22 -16.89
N GLY A 83 3.65 -32.81 -17.70
CA GLY A 83 3.68 -34.26 -17.96
C GLY A 83 2.34 -34.75 -18.52
N PRO A 84 1.76 -35.85 -17.99
CA PRO A 84 0.44 -36.33 -18.41
C PRO A 84 -0.73 -35.50 -17.85
N GLY A 85 -0.49 -34.67 -16.83
CA GLY A 85 -1.54 -33.89 -16.17
C GLY A 85 -2.26 -32.93 -17.12
N ARG A 86 -3.49 -32.58 -16.77
CA ARG A 86 -4.36 -31.68 -17.54
C ARG A 86 -4.10 -30.23 -17.15
N VAL A 87 -4.28 -29.33 -18.11
CA VAL A 87 -4.28 -27.88 -17.88
C VAL A 87 -5.62 -27.36 -18.38
N LEU A 88 -6.32 -26.61 -17.53
CA LEU A 88 -7.64 -26.02 -17.79
C LEU A 88 -7.53 -24.50 -17.73
N PHE A 89 -8.28 -23.78 -18.57
CA PHE A 89 -8.38 -22.31 -18.45
C PHE A 89 -9.50 -21.93 -17.48
N THR A 90 -9.22 -20.96 -16.63
CA THR A 90 -10.16 -20.42 -15.63
C THR A 90 -10.23 -18.90 -15.75
N SER A 91 -11.16 -18.24 -15.06
CA SER A 91 -11.19 -16.77 -14.97
C SER A 91 -10.06 -16.19 -14.10
N GLY A 92 -9.29 -17.03 -13.41
CA GLY A 92 -8.22 -16.63 -12.51
C GLY A 92 -7.93 -17.70 -11.46
N ALA A 93 -6.96 -17.43 -10.61
CA ALA A 93 -6.56 -18.40 -9.58
C ALA A 93 -7.62 -18.66 -8.52
N THR A 94 -8.47 -17.68 -8.17
CA THR A 94 -9.58 -17.90 -7.23
C THR A 94 -10.54 -18.99 -7.74
N GLU A 95 -10.91 -18.94 -9.03
CA GLU A 95 -11.71 -20.02 -9.65
C GLU A 95 -10.96 -21.37 -9.63
N GLY A 96 -9.66 -21.35 -9.91
CA GLY A 96 -8.81 -22.54 -9.85
C GLY A 96 -8.74 -23.18 -8.46
N ILE A 97 -8.54 -22.37 -7.41
CA ILE A 97 -8.53 -22.80 -6.00
C ILE A 97 -9.89 -23.40 -5.62
N GLN A 98 -10.98 -22.71 -5.94
CA GLN A 98 -12.33 -23.19 -5.67
C GLN A 98 -12.60 -24.54 -6.35
N THR A 99 -12.18 -24.68 -7.60
CA THR A 99 -12.35 -25.92 -8.40
C THR A 99 -11.52 -27.07 -7.82
N ALA A 100 -10.26 -26.81 -7.43
CA ALA A 100 -9.39 -27.81 -6.80
C ALA A 100 -9.94 -28.28 -5.46
N VAL A 101 -10.35 -27.35 -4.59
CA VAL A 101 -10.96 -27.67 -3.28
C VAL A 101 -12.25 -28.46 -3.46
N LEU A 102 -13.15 -28.03 -4.35
CA LEU A 102 -14.39 -28.75 -4.66
C LEU A 102 -14.11 -30.18 -5.14
N SER A 103 -13.17 -30.32 -6.08
CA SER A 103 -12.78 -31.62 -6.65
C SER A 103 -12.27 -32.58 -5.59
N ALA A 104 -11.37 -32.12 -4.71
CA ALA A 104 -10.83 -32.93 -3.63
C ALA A 104 -11.92 -33.32 -2.61
N LEU A 105 -12.76 -32.37 -2.19
CA LEU A 105 -13.78 -32.62 -1.17
C LEU A 105 -14.91 -33.52 -1.66
N CYS A 106 -15.34 -33.41 -2.93
CA CYS A 106 -16.29 -34.34 -3.52
C CYS A 106 -15.75 -35.78 -3.49
N ALA A 107 -14.50 -35.97 -3.92
CA ALA A 107 -13.86 -37.29 -3.89
C ALA A 107 -13.66 -37.81 -2.45
N ILE A 108 -13.30 -36.95 -1.50
CA ILE A 108 -13.21 -37.34 -0.08
C ILE A 108 -14.58 -37.77 0.44
N ARG A 109 -15.65 -37.02 0.14
CA ARG A 109 -17.01 -37.35 0.55
C ARG A 109 -17.46 -38.70 0.00
N GLU A 110 -17.20 -38.96 -1.28
CA GLU A 110 -17.54 -40.25 -1.92
C GLU A 110 -16.80 -41.41 -1.25
N ARG A 111 -15.51 -41.24 -0.96
CA ARG A 111 -14.71 -42.23 -0.24
C ARG A 111 -15.23 -42.48 1.18
N LEU A 112 -15.55 -41.41 1.92
CA LEU A 112 -16.16 -41.53 3.26
C LEU A 112 -17.51 -42.27 3.21
N ALA A 113 -18.35 -41.97 2.21
CA ALA A 113 -19.63 -42.66 2.03
C ALA A 113 -19.47 -44.15 1.66
N ALA A 114 -18.38 -44.50 0.98
CA ALA A 114 -18.01 -45.87 0.67
C ALA A 114 -17.37 -46.63 1.86
N GLY A 115 -17.15 -45.96 3.00
CA GLY A 115 -16.51 -46.54 4.18
C GLY A 115 -14.98 -46.56 4.14
N ASP A 116 -14.35 -45.86 3.20
CA ASP A 116 -12.89 -45.76 3.14
C ASP A 116 -12.35 -44.96 4.33
N THR A 117 -11.23 -45.43 4.90
CA THR A 117 -10.46 -44.61 5.84
C THR A 117 -9.81 -43.43 5.10
N CYS A 118 -10.32 -42.23 5.40
CA CYS A 118 -9.78 -40.94 4.98
C CYS A 118 -9.26 -40.17 6.21
N GLY A 119 -8.42 -39.17 5.97
CA GLY A 119 -8.05 -38.23 7.02
C GLY A 119 -9.25 -37.40 7.51
N ASP A 120 -9.17 -36.88 8.73
CA ASP A 120 -10.19 -36.03 9.35
C ASP A 120 -9.83 -34.52 9.32
N LEU A 121 -8.66 -34.17 8.75
CA LEU A 121 -8.16 -32.80 8.68
C LEU A 121 -8.11 -32.23 7.25
N LEU A 122 -8.48 -30.95 7.14
CA LEU A 122 -8.19 -30.06 6.03
C LEU A 122 -7.05 -29.13 6.44
N VAL A 123 -5.82 -29.48 6.05
CA VAL A 123 -4.63 -28.75 6.45
C VAL A 123 -4.35 -27.63 5.45
N TYR A 124 -4.15 -26.39 5.92
CA TYR A 124 -3.76 -25.27 5.06
C TYR A 124 -2.65 -24.44 5.68
N GLY A 125 -1.74 -23.90 4.89
CA GLY A 125 -0.70 -22.99 5.39
C GLY A 125 -1.28 -21.79 6.16
N ALA A 126 -0.73 -21.47 7.34
CA ALA A 126 -1.20 -20.33 8.13
C ALA A 126 -1.06 -18.97 7.40
N THR A 127 -0.20 -18.91 6.38
CA THR A 127 0.06 -17.73 5.56
C THR A 127 -0.68 -17.74 4.21
N GLU A 128 -1.54 -18.76 3.94
CA GLU A 128 -2.31 -18.89 2.69
C GLU A 128 -3.08 -17.63 2.31
N HIS A 129 -3.28 -17.43 1.00
CA HIS A 129 -4.24 -16.45 0.54
C HIS A 129 -5.64 -16.84 1.04
N LYS A 130 -6.43 -15.88 1.50
CA LYS A 130 -7.77 -16.15 2.06
C LYS A 130 -8.69 -16.94 1.12
N ALA A 131 -8.48 -16.84 -0.19
CA ALA A 131 -9.20 -17.68 -1.15
C ALA A 131 -9.10 -19.18 -0.82
N VAL A 132 -7.99 -19.65 -0.26
CA VAL A 132 -7.82 -21.06 0.13
C VAL A 132 -8.65 -21.39 1.37
N SER A 133 -8.41 -20.72 2.50
CA SER A 133 -9.07 -21.02 3.77
C SER A 133 -10.59 -20.82 3.70
N GLU A 134 -11.04 -19.76 3.02
CA GLU A 134 -12.46 -19.50 2.81
C GLU A 134 -13.11 -20.53 1.88
N SER A 135 -12.40 -21.01 0.84
CA SER A 135 -12.91 -22.10 -0.01
C SER A 135 -13.06 -23.40 0.77
N LEU A 136 -12.05 -23.77 1.57
CA LEU A 136 -12.09 -24.96 2.42
C LEU A 136 -13.26 -24.89 3.38
N ALA A 137 -13.43 -23.80 4.12
CA ALA A 137 -14.52 -23.62 5.07
C ALA A 137 -15.89 -23.67 4.37
N HIS A 138 -16.03 -22.97 3.24
CA HIS A 138 -17.27 -22.88 2.50
C HIS A 138 -17.73 -24.24 1.96
N TRP A 139 -16.86 -24.96 1.25
CA TRP A 139 -17.22 -26.24 0.63
C TRP A 139 -17.31 -27.37 1.64
N ASN A 140 -16.47 -27.40 2.68
CA ASN A 140 -16.57 -28.38 3.75
C ASN A 140 -17.96 -28.32 4.44
N ARG A 141 -18.47 -27.10 4.65
CA ARG A 141 -19.82 -26.87 5.19
C ARG A 141 -20.90 -27.30 4.21
N LEU A 142 -20.83 -26.88 2.94
CA LEU A 142 -21.88 -27.19 1.95
C LEU A 142 -21.95 -28.68 1.58
N LEU A 143 -20.81 -29.36 1.50
CA LEU A 143 -20.74 -30.79 1.17
C LEU A 143 -21.02 -31.69 2.38
N GLY A 144 -21.02 -31.14 3.59
CA GLY A 144 -21.27 -31.89 4.82
C GLY A 144 -20.16 -32.90 5.13
N THR A 145 -18.92 -32.63 4.73
CA THR A 145 -17.80 -33.57 4.91
C THR A 145 -17.36 -33.71 6.37
N GLY A 146 -17.68 -32.73 7.23
CA GLY A 146 -17.42 -32.79 8.67
C GLY A 146 -15.94 -32.77 9.07
N LEU A 147 -15.05 -32.37 8.16
CA LEU A 147 -13.60 -32.36 8.39
C LEU A 147 -13.19 -31.12 9.17
N THR A 148 -12.13 -31.23 9.97
CA THR A 148 -11.62 -30.10 10.77
C THR A 148 -10.60 -29.30 9.98
N LEU A 149 -10.79 -27.97 9.90
CA LEU A 149 -9.79 -27.08 9.32
C LEU A 149 -8.62 -26.90 10.30
N GLN A 150 -7.41 -27.18 9.83
CA GLN A 150 -6.19 -27.08 10.63
C GLN A 150 -5.17 -26.19 9.92
N ALA A 151 -4.81 -25.07 10.54
CA ALA A 151 -3.70 -24.26 10.05
C ALA A 151 -2.36 -24.98 10.30
N LEU A 152 -1.52 -25.07 9.27
CA LEU A 152 -0.13 -25.49 9.34
C LEU A 152 0.72 -24.25 9.68
N PRO A 153 1.30 -24.18 10.89
CA PRO A 153 2.05 -23.00 11.32
C PRO A 153 3.31 -22.81 10.47
N VAL A 154 3.80 -21.57 10.50
CA VAL A 154 5.10 -21.18 9.96
C VAL A 154 6.04 -20.81 11.10
N ASP A 155 7.34 -20.82 10.84
CA ASP A 155 8.34 -20.24 11.74
C ASP A 155 8.44 -18.72 11.57
N ALA A 156 9.36 -18.10 12.34
CA ALA A 156 9.60 -16.66 12.28
C ALA A 156 10.18 -16.17 10.95
N ASP A 157 10.74 -17.07 10.13
CA ASP A 157 11.22 -16.78 8.78
C ASP A 157 10.11 -16.98 7.72
N GLY A 158 8.94 -17.47 8.14
CA GLY A 158 7.76 -17.68 7.30
C GLY A 158 7.72 -19.01 6.58
N ARG A 159 8.61 -19.97 6.89
CA ARG A 159 8.59 -21.31 6.31
C ARG A 159 7.64 -22.22 7.07
N HIS A 160 6.97 -23.13 6.36
CA HIS A 160 6.11 -24.13 6.97
C HIS A 160 6.89 -25.03 7.95
N ARG A 161 6.33 -25.25 9.15
CA ARG A 161 6.88 -26.16 10.15
C ARG A 161 6.68 -27.62 9.74
N LEU A 162 7.67 -28.20 9.06
CA LEU A 162 7.61 -29.58 8.54
C LEU A 162 7.55 -30.65 9.62
N ASP A 163 8.04 -30.35 10.82
CA ASP A 163 7.85 -31.19 12.01
C ASP A 163 6.38 -31.30 12.40
N ILE A 164 5.64 -30.18 12.38
CA ILE A 164 4.19 -30.19 12.62
C ILE A 164 3.45 -30.82 11.44
N LEU A 165 3.88 -30.59 10.20
CA LEU A 165 3.28 -31.27 9.05
C LEU A 165 3.41 -32.80 9.15
N ARG A 166 4.53 -33.32 9.66
CA ARG A 166 4.71 -34.76 9.92
C ARG A 166 3.63 -35.29 10.88
N GLU A 167 3.37 -34.58 11.97
CA GLU A 167 2.32 -34.98 12.92
C GLU A 167 0.90 -34.92 12.32
N LEU A 168 0.63 -33.93 11.45
CA LEU A 168 -0.68 -33.74 10.84
C LEU A 168 -0.94 -34.63 9.61
N ALA A 169 0.10 -35.00 8.86
CA ALA A 169 -0.01 -35.68 7.58
C ALA A 169 -0.79 -37.01 7.61
N PRO A 170 -0.64 -37.89 8.63
CA PRO A 170 -1.43 -39.12 8.73
C PRO A 170 -2.95 -38.89 8.83
N ARG A 171 -3.34 -37.71 9.33
CA ARG A 171 -4.73 -37.30 9.53
C ARG A 171 -5.25 -36.38 8.41
N ALA A 172 -4.40 -35.98 7.47
CA ALA A 172 -4.80 -35.06 6.42
C ALA A 172 -5.60 -35.77 5.31
N ALA A 173 -6.76 -35.22 4.96
CA ALA A 173 -7.50 -35.59 3.76
C ALA A 173 -7.06 -34.74 2.56
N LEU A 174 -6.82 -33.46 2.81
CA LEU A 174 -6.33 -32.48 1.84
C LEU A 174 -5.33 -31.57 2.55
N VAL A 175 -4.22 -31.29 1.87
CA VAL A 175 -3.23 -30.29 2.24
C VAL A 175 -3.24 -29.18 1.19
N CYS A 176 -3.28 -27.93 1.64
CA CYS A 176 -3.21 -26.76 0.79
C CYS A 176 -2.03 -25.89 1.22
N THR A 177 -1.05 -25.70 0.35
CA THR A 177 0.07 -24.80 0.57
C THR A 177 0.21 -23.86 -0.62
N MET A 178 1.01 -22.82 -0.49
CA MET A 178 1.45 -21.98 -1.61
C MET A 178 2.86 -22.35 -2.02
N ALA A 179 3.22 -22.08 -3.26
CA ALA A 179 4.60 -22.20 -3.73
C ALA A 179 5.48 -21.06 -3.20
N ALA A 180 4.94 -19.85 -3.14
CA ALA A 180 5.60 -18.70 -2.57
C ALA A 180 4.59 -17.66 -2.06
N ASN A 181 4.93 -17.00 -0.95
CA ASN A 181 4.06 -16.02 -0.33
C ASN A 181 4.01 -14.70 -1.10
N ASN A 182 2.80 -14.24 -1.40
CA ASN A 182 2.58 -12.99 -2.13
C ASN A 182 2.92 -11.73 -1.31
N GLU A 183 3.06 -11.84 0.00
CA GLU A 183 3.33 -10.73 0.89
C GLU A 183 4.81 -10.64 1.28
N THR A 184 5.38 -11.72 1.82
CA THR A 184 6.78 -11.77 2.26
C THR A 184 7.74 -12.24 1.17
N GLY A 185 7.22 -12.91 0.13
CA GLY A 185 8.03 -13.58 -0.88
C GLY A 185 8.56 -14.94 -0.46
N VAL A 186 8.38 -15.38 0.79
CA VAL A 186 8.96 -16.64 1.28
C VAL A 186 8.57 -17.81 0.38
N ILE A 187 9.57 -18.58 -0.05
CA ILE A 187 9.42 -19.74 -0.92
C ILE A 187 9.21 -20.98 -0.05
N SER A 188 8.15 -21.74 -0.32
CA SER A 188 7.84 -22.96 0.42
C SER A 188 8.83 -24.08 0.09
N ASP A 189 9.14 -24.92 1.08
CA ASP A 189 9.88 -26.18 0.87
C ASP A 189 8.97 -27.24 0.23
N LEU A 190 8.66 -27.10 -1.05
CA LEU A 190 7.77 -28.01 -1.77
C LEU A 190 8.34 -29.45 -1.78
N ASP A 191 9.66 -29.62 -1.84
CA ASP A 191 10.30 -30.94 -1.80
C ASP A 191 10.16 -31.60 -0.43
N GLY A 192 10.38 -30.85 0.65
CA GLY A 192 10.19 -31.31 2.02
C GLY A 192 8.72 -31.64 2.34
N ILE A 193 7.79 -30.81 1.86
CA ILE A 193 6.34 -31.07 1.97
C ILE A 193 5.99 -32.35 1.19
N ALA A 194 6.42 -32.45 -0.07
CA ALA A 194 6.15 -33.62 -0.90
C ALA A 194 6.70 -34.91 -0.29
N ARG A 195 7.91 -34.86 0.29
CA ARG A 195 8.53 -35.99 1.00
C ARG A 195 7.70 -36.39 2.22
N THR A 196 7.35 -35.43 3.07
CA THR A 196 6.53 -35.65 4.26
C THR A 196 5.19 -36.29 3.90
N LEU A 197 4.51 -35.78 2.87
CA LEU A 197 3.26 -36.36 2.42
C LEU A 197 3.45 -37.76 1.85
N ARG A 198 4.54 -38.05 1.11
CA ARG A 198 4.78 -39.40 0.56
C ARG A 198 4.97 -40.44 1.67
N GLU A 199 5.71 -40.06 2.70
CA GLU A 199 6.08 -40.96 3.79
C GLU A 199 4.94 -41.14 4.80
N GLN A 200 4.20 -40.06 5.12
CA GLN A 200 3.29 -40.05 6.26
C GLN A 200 1.82 -39.78 5.91
N GLY A 201 1.54 -39.14 4.76
CA GLY A 201 0.18 -38.83 4.30
C GLY A 201 -0.06 -39.24 2.83
N PRO A 202 0.25 -40.47 2.40
CA PRO A 202 0.24 -40.83 0.98
C PRO A 202 -1.15 -40.72 0.33
N ARG A 203 -2.22 -40.81 1.13
CA ARG A 203 -3.62 -40.70 0.69
C ARG A 203 -4.17 -39.27 0.65
N ALA A 204 -3.45 -38.30 1.22
CA ALA A 204 -3.86 -36.91 1.23
C ALA A 204 -3.69 -36.30 -0.16
N TYR A 205 -4.71 -35.58 -0.63
CA TYR A 205 -4.56 -34.72 -1.80
C TYR A 205 -3.72 -33.50 -1.46
N TRP A 206 -3.04 -32.92 -2.45
CA TRP A 206 -2.21 -31.74 -2.26
C TRP A 206 -2.46 -30.67 -3.33
N MET A 207 -2.99 -29.53 -2.90
CA MET A 207 -3.08 -28.32 -3.73
C MET A 207 -1.92 -27.38 -3.40
N VAL A 208 -1.24 -26.89 -4.44
CA VAL A 208 -0.21 -25.84 -4.30
C VAL A 208 -0.63 -24.58 -5.05
N ASP A 209 -0.93 -23.49 -4.34
CA ASP A 209 -1.14 -22.18 -4.95
C ASP A 209 0.16 -21.69 -5.62
N CYS A 210 0.18 -21.72 -6.96
CA CYS A 210 1.34 -21.36 -7.79
C CYS A 210 1.23 -19.96 -8.40
N VAL A 211 0.33 -19.10 -7.90
CA VAL A 211 0.10 -17.73 -8.38
C VAL A 211 1.36 -16.88 -8.41
N GLN A 212 2.27 -17.08 -7.45
CA GLN A 212 3.54 -16.36 -7.35
C GLN A 212 4.75 -17.16 -7.85
N ALA A 213 4.55 -18.36 -8.41
CA ALA A 213 5.67 -19.21 -8.80
C ALA A 213 6.05 -19.05 -10.27
N LEU A 214 5.07 -19.10 -11.17
CA LEU A 214 5.36 -19.12 -12.61
C LEU A 214 6.10 -17.83 -13.03
N GLY A 215 7.14 -17.96 -13.86
CA GLY A 215 8.00 -16.85 -14.28
C GLY A 215 8.95 -16.30 -13.20
N LYS A 216 8.88 -16.78 -11.95
CA LYS A 216 9.75 -16.35 -10.84
C LYS A 216 10.57 -17.52 -10.25
N LEU A 217 10.03 -18.73 -10.32
CA LEU A 217 10.62 -19.97 -9.83
C LEU A 217 10.63 -21.04 -10.94
N PRO A 218 11.63 -21.94 -10.94
CA PRO A 218 11.56 -23.13 -11.77
C PRO A 218 10.39 -24.00 -11.30
N LEU A 219 9.62 -24.53 -12.25
CA LEU A 219 8.52 -25.45 -11.99
C LEU A 219 8.70 -26.72 -12.81
N ASP A 220 8.48 -27.85 -12.16
CA ASP A 220 8.43 -29.17 -12.79
C ASP A 220 7.30 -29.99 -12.17
N LEU A 221 6.06 -29.71 -12.60
CA LEU A 221 4.89 -30.31 -11.95
C LEU A 221 4.88 -31.84 -12.09
N ALA A 222 5.36 -32.37 -13.23
CA ALA A 222 5.48 -33.81 -13.46
C ALA A 222 6.43 -34.51 -12.48
N ALA A 223 7.45 -33.83 -11.98
CA ALA A 223 8.37 -34.37 -10.98
C ALA A 223 7.81 -34.31 -9.54
N THR A 224 6.63 -33.74 -9.34
CA THR A 224 6.01 -33.58 -8.02
C THR A 224 4.78 -34.47 -7.85
N ARG A 225 4.30 -34.59 -6.61
CA ARG A 225 3.00 -35.23 -6.32
C ARG A 225 1.85 -34.23 -6.19
N ILE A 226 2.05 -32.99 -6.61
CA ILE A 226 1.04 -31.92 -6.51
C ILE A 226 -0.17 -32.35 -7.34
N ASP A 227 -1.33 -32.46 -6.72
CA ASP A 227 -2.57 -32.85 -7.39
C ASP A 227 -3.18 -31.69 -8.16
N TYR A 228 -3.09 -30.49 -7.58
CA TYR A 228 -3.69 -29.29 -8.14
C TYR A 228 -2.74 -28.10 -8.03
N ALA A 229 -2.56 -27.35 -9.12
CA ALA A 229 -1.81 -26.10 -9.08
C ALA A 229 -2.58 -24.98 -9.83
N PRO A 230 -3.24 -24.06 -9.12
CA PRO A 230 -3.84 -22.88 -9.72
C PRO A 230 -2.79 -21.80 -10.04
N PHE A 231 -3.02 -21.06 -11.13
CA PHE A 231 -2.21 -19.97 -11.63
C PHE A 231 -3.09 -18.78 -12.04
N SER A 232 -2.51 -17.58 -12.07
CA SER A 232 -3.22 -16.35 -12.44
C SER A 232 -2.48 -15.58 -13.53
N GLY A 233 -3.16 -15.23 -14.62
CA GLY A 233 -2.55 -14.55 -15.77
C GLY A 233 -2.00 -13.15 -15.43
N HIS A 234 -2.74 -12.38 -14.63
CA HIS A 234 -2.34 -11.00 -14.28
C HIS A 234 -1.16 -10.88 -13.30
N LYS A 235 -0.58 -12.01 -12.87
CA LYS A 235 0.72 -12.06 -12.17
C LYS A 235 1.89 -12.34 -13.11
N LEU A 236 1.58 -12.66 -14.37
CA LEU A 236 2.50 -13.03 -15.43
C LEU A 236 2.38 -12.06 -16.62
N TYR A 237 1.80 -10.88 -16.43
CA TYR A 237 1.59 -9.89 -17.48
C TYR A 237 0.57 -10.28 -18.56
N ALA A 238 -0.34 -11.21 -18.27
CA ALA A 238 -1.56 -11.36 -19.05
C ALA A 238 -2.66 -10.43 -18.47
N PRO A 239 -3.77 -10.18 -19.21
CA PRO A 239 -4.91 -9.43 -18.69
C PRO A 239 -5.49 -10.06 -17.41
N LYS A 240 -6.20 -9.23 -16.63
CA LYS A 240 -7.07 -9.73 -15.54
C LYS A 240 -8.22 -10.54 -16.14
N GLY A 241 -8.76 -11.51 -15.41
CA GLY A 241 -9.88 -12.34 -15.87
C GLY A 241 -9.49 -13.58 -16.68
N ILE A 242 -8.23 -14.01 -16.61
CA ILE A 242 -7.75 -15.29 -17.15
C ILE A 242 -6.75 -15.95 -16.18
N GLY A 243 -6.86 -17.26 -16.01
CA GLY A 243 -5.98 -18.11 -15.20
C GLY A 243 -5.87 -19.52 -15.76
N MET A 244 -5.14 -20.37 -15.05
CA MET A 244 -5.00 -21.79 -15.38
C MET A 244 -5.12 -22.64 -14.13
N LEU A 245 -5.61 -23.86 -14.28
CA LEU A 245 -5.55 -24.90 -13.26
C LEU A 245 -4.85 -26.14 -13.85
N TYR A 246 -3.74 -26.53 -13.25
CA TYR A 246 -3.16 -27.85 -13.46
C TYR A 246 -3.88 -28.88 -12.58
N VAL A 247 -4.20 -30.03 -13.17
CA VAL A 247 -4.74 -31.20 -12.47
C VAL A 247 -3.87 -32.39 -12.83
N ARG A 248 -3.25 -33.01 -11.84
CA ARG A 248 -2.40 -34.19 -12.03
C ARG A 248 -3.20 -35.32 -12.67
N ASP A 249 -2.51 -36.13 -13.47
CA ASP A 249 -3.12 -37.34 -14.00
C ASP A 249 -3.55 -38.28 -12.86
N GLY A 250 -4.75 -38.84 -12.96
CA GLY A 250 -5.38 -39.63 -11.89
C GLY A 250 -5.93 -38.84 -10.70
N ALA A 251 -5.69 -37.53 -10.56
CA ALA A 251 -6.33 -36.73 -9.50
C ALA A 251 -7.82 -36.50 -9.82
N PRO A 252 -8.71 -36.52 -8.80
CA PRO A 252 -10.14 -36.34 -9.04
C PRO A 252 -10.45 -34.94 -9.55
N TYR A 253 -11.55 -34.80 -10.27
CA TYR A 253 -11.96 -33.51 -10.83
C TYR A 253 -13.48 -33.37 -10.82
N THR A 254 -13.96 -32.28 -10.26
CA THR A 254 -15.38 -31.90 -10.25
C THR A 254 -15.52 -30.50 -10.88
N PRO A 255 -16.24 -30.36 -12.01
CA PRO A 255 -16.47 -29.06 -12.62
C PRO A 255 -17.18 -28.09 -11.67
N LEU A 256 -16.60 -26.90 -11.45
CA LEU A 256 -17.28 -25.82 -10.72
C LEU A 256 -18.43 -25.22 -11.54
N MET A 257 -18.26 -25.15 -12.87
CA MET A 257 -19.24 -24.62 -13.82
C MET A 257 -19.61 -25.69 -14.86
N ILE A 258 -20.88 -26.08 -14.85
CA ILE A 258 -21.47 -27.10 -15.73
C ILE A 258 -22.40 -26.42 -16.76
N GLY A 259 -22.45 -26.96 -17.98
CA GLY A 259 -23.17 -26.35 -19.10
C GLY A 259 -22.77 -26.95 -20.44
N GLY A 260 -22.56 -26.10 -21.44
CA GLY A 260 -22.48 -26.44 -22.88
C GLY A 260 -21.25 -27.22 -23.37
N GLY A 261 -20.50 -27.89 -22.49
CA GLY A 261 -19.44 -28.81 -22.89
C GLY A 261 -18.08 -28.18 -23.27
N GLN A 262 -17.89 -26.86 -23.08
CA GLN A 262 -16.59 -26.21 -23.26
C GLN A 262 -15.52 -26.81 -22.32
N GLU A 263 -14.23 -26.66 -22.70
CA GLU A 263 -13.10 -27.31 -22.02
C GLU A 263 -13.32 -28.83 -21.86
N ALA A 264 -13.87 -29.50 -22.89
CA ALA A 264 -14.24 -30.92 -22.86
C ALA A 264 -15.21 -31.28 -21.71
N GLY A 265 -16.16 -30.39 -21.42
CA GLY A 265 -17.15 -30.52 -20.34
C GLY A 265 -16.60 -30.26 -18.94
N GLN A 266 -15.32 -29.92 -18.81
CA GLN A 266 -14.66 -29.76 -17.51
C GLN A 266 -14.80 -28.36 -16.94
N ARG A 267 -15.04 -27.34 -17.78
CA ARG A 267 -15.28 -25.96 -17.35
C ARG A 267 -16.11 -25.25 -18.42
N SER A 268 -17.42 -25.16 -18.19
CA SER A 268 -18.36 -24.63 -19.18
C SER A 268 -18.33 -23.10 -19.32
N GLY A 269 -18.91 -22.61 -20.42
CA GLY A 269 -18.94 -21.20 -20.81
C GLY A 269 -17.99 -20.94 -21.97
N THR A 270 -18.47 -20.21 -22.98
CA THR A 270 -17.67 -19.84 -24.16
C THR A 270 -16.31 -19.29 -23.74
N GLU A 271 -15.25 -19.81 -24.36
CA GLU A 271 -13.88 -19.55 -23.98
C GLU A 271 -13.51 -18.06 -24.12
N ASN A 272 -12.82 -17.51 -23.13
CA ASN A 272 -12.29 -16.15 -23.18
C ASN A 272 -11.09 -16.10 -24.15
N MET A 273 -11.37 -16.09 -25.45
CA MET A 273 -10.34 -16.17 -26.49
C MET A 273 -9.35 -15.00 -26.44
N ALA A 274 -9.78 -13.80 -26.05
CA ALA A 274 -8.89 -12.66 -25.86
C ALA A 274 -7.90 -12.90 -24.71
N GLY A 275 -8.38 -13.38 -23.56
CA GLY A 275 -7.53 -13.73 -22.43
C GLY A 275 -6.59 -14.91 -22.72
N ILE A 276 -7.08 -15.93 -23.42
CA ILE A 276 -6.30 -17.12 -23.80
C ILE A 276 -5.20 -16.76 -24.80
N ALA A 277 -5.50 -15.98 -25.84
CA ALA A 277 -4.49 -15.51 -26.79
C ALA A 277 -3.41 -14.68 -26.10
N ALA A 278 -3.80 -13.76 -25.22
CA ALA A 278 -2.88 -12.93 -24.45
C ALA A 278 -1.97 -13.75 -23.52
N LEU A 279 -2.56 -14.73 -22.83
CA LEU A 279 -1.81 -15.67 -22.00
C LEU A 279 -0.85 -16.53 -22.85
N GLY A 280 -1.26 -16.94 -24.05
CA GLY A 280 -0.41 -17.65 -25.00
C GLY A 280 0.82 -16.86 -25.42
N ALA A 281 0.68 -15.55 -25.63
CA ALA A 281 1.81 -14.66 -25.93
C ALA A 281 2.77 -14.54 -24.73
N VAL A 282 2.25 -14.35 -23.52
CA VAL A 282 3.07 -14.35 -22.29
C VAL A 282 3.86 -15.65 -22.14
N LEU A 283 3.19 -16.79 -22.33
CA LEU A 283 3.81 -18.11 -22.22
C LEU A 283 4.87 -18.33 -23.31
N ALA A 284 4.72 -17.70 -24.48
CA ALA A 284 5.72 -17.74 -25.55
C ALA A 284 6.99 -17.00 -25.15
N GLU A 285 6.87 -15.78 -24.61
CA GLU A 285 8.00 -15.02 -24.09
C GLU A 285 8.72 -15.75 -22.94
N LEU A 286 7.95 -16.40 -22.06
CA LEU A 286 8.51 -17.18 -20.96
C LEU A 286 9.25 -18.44 -21.44
N GLU A 287 8.71 -19.15 -22.44
CA GLU A 287 9.35 -20.33 -23.03
C GLU A 287 10.63 -19.98 -23.80
N GLN A 288 10.65 -18.84 -24.48
CA GLN A 288 11.81 -18.36 -25.25
C GLN A 288 12.90 -17.75 -24.35
N GLY A 289 12.56 -17.29 -23.15
CA GLY A 289 13.50 -16.66 -22.23
C GLY A 289 13.99 -15.28 -22.67
N THR A 290 13.20 -14.60 -23.51
CA THR A 290 13.52 -13.30 -24.14
C THR A 290 13.18 -12.12 -23.24
N ALA A 291 11.94 -12.08 -22.73
CA ALA A 291 11.45 -10.95 -21.93
C ALA A 291 11.67 -11.11 -20.42
N PHE A 292 11.72 -12.35 -19.92
CA PHE A 292 11.82 -12.64 -18.50
C PHE A 292 13.29 -12.76 -18.06
N ARG A 293 13.64 -12.09 -16.97
CA ARG A 293 14.98 -12.17 -16.37
C ARG A 293 15.20 -13.54 -15.73
N SER A 294 16.46 -13.97 -15.73
CA SER A 294 16.86 -15.17 -15.00
C SER A 294 16.69 -14.97 -13.49
N HIS A 295 16.55 -16.07 -12.74
CA HIS A 295 16.47 -16.03 -11.29
C HIS A 295 17.64 -15.25 -10.64
N ALA A 296 18.86 -15.51 -11.10
CA ALA A 296 20.06 -14.81 -10.61
C ALA A 296 20.04 -13.31 -10.95
N GLY A 297 19.59 -12.93 -12.16
CA GLY A 297 19.46 -11.54 -12.55
C GLY A 297 18.44 -10.79 -11.69
N MET A 298 17.27 -11.40 -11.44
CA MET A 298 16.27 -10.84 -10.53
C MET A 298 16.82 -10.72 -9.10
N ALA A 299 17.53 -11.73 -8.59
CA ALA A 299 18.12 -11.67 -7.26
C ALA A 299 19.10 -10.49 -7.11
N ALA A 300 19.98 -10.28 -8.11
CA ALA A 300 20.90 -9.15 -8.12
C ALA A 300 20.17 -7.79 -8.14
N MET A 301 19.07 -7.67 -8.89
CA MET A 301 18.22 -6.47 -8.90
C MET A 301 17.57 -6.22 -7.53
N ARG A 302 17.05 -7.27 -6.89
CA ARG A 302 16.50 -7.18 -5.53
C ARG A 302 17.55 -6.76 -4.52
N ASP A 303 18.76 -7.29 -4.61
CA ASP A 303 19.84 -6.99 -3.67
C ASP A 303 20.29 -5.52 -3.81
N ARG A 304 20.28 -4.95 -5.03
CA ARG A 304 20.46 -3.51 -5.27
C ARG A 304 19.38 -2.65 -4.59
N LEU A 305 18.11 -3.05 -4.73
CA LEU A 305 16.99 -2.38 -4.06
C LEU A 305 17.10 -2.49 -2.52
N ALA A 306 17.48 -3.66 -2.02
CA ALA A 306 17.69 -3.88 -0.59
C ALA A 306 18.82 -2.99 -0.05
N ALA A 307 19.93 -2.86 -0.79
CA ALA A 307 21.03 -1.96 -0.43
C ALA A 307 20.59 -0.48 -0.42
N ALA A 308 19.79 -0.06 -1.40
CA ALA A 308 19.23 1.30 -1.42
C ALA A 308 18.29 1.57 -0.24
N LEU A 309 17.47 0.58 0.15
CA LEU A 309 16.59 0.67 1.33
C LEU A 309 17.40 0.76 2.64
N LEU A 310 18.45 -0.06 2.79
CA LEU A 310 19.36 -0.03 3.94
C LEU A 310 20.08 1.33 4.07
N ASP A 311 20.51 1.90 2.94
CA ASP A 311 21.12 3.22 2.89
C ASP A 311 20.11 4.33 3.23
N ALA A 312 18.88 4.25 2.71
CA ALA A 312 17.84 5.26 2.93
C ALA A 312 17.32 5.27 4.37
N PHE A 313 17.10 4.11 4.98
CA PHE A 313 16.40 3.96 6.26
C PHE A 313 17.24 3.20 7.29
N PRO A 314 18.06 3.91 8.10
CA PRO A 314 18.83 3.28 9.18
C PRO A 314 17.92 2.51 10.14
N GLY A 315 18.30 1.27 10.46
CA GLY A 315 17.51 0.41 11.36
C GLY A 315 16.33 -0.32 10.70
N ILE A 316 16.15 -0.20 9.38
CA ILE A 316 15.20 -1.03 8.62
C ILE A 316 15.41 -2.52 8.91
N VAL A 317 14.30 -3.25 9.00
CA VAL A 317 14.30 -4.70 9.22
C VAL A 317 13.51 -5.37 8.11
N PHE A 318 14.13 -6.37 7.46
CA PHE A 318 13.42 -7.27 6.55
C PHE A 318 12.66 -8.33 7.36
N ASN A 319 11.39 -8.54 7.02
CA ASN A 319 10.50 -9.42 7.77
C ASN A 319 10.70 -10.91 7.44
N ALA A 320 11.46 -11.23 6.39
CA ALA A 320 11.88 -12.59 6.05
C ALA A 320 13.32 -12.58 5.49
N PRO A 321 14.08 -13.68 5.64
CA PRO A 321 15.40 -13.79 5.04
C PRO A 321 15.36 -13.70 3.51
N LEU A 322 16.12 -12.77 2.92
CA LEU A 322 16.11 -12.55 1.46
C LEU A 322 16.53 -13.80 0.67
N ALA A 323 17.44 -14.62 1.20
CA ALA A 323 17.86 -15.87 0.56
C ALA A 323 16.72 -16.91 0.44
N GLN A 324 15.65 -16.78 1.24
CA GLN A 324 14.49 -17.67 1.24
C GLN A 324 13.27 -17.05 0.56
N ALA A 325 13.37 -15.81 0.10
CA ALA A 325 12.28 -15.09 -0.54
C ALA A 325 12.45 -15.05 -2.07
N LEU A 326 11.34 -14.82 -2.78
CA LEU A 326 11.31 -14.60 -4.21
C LEU A 326 12.35 -13.53 -4.60
N PRO A 327 13.03 -13.71 -5.75
CA PRO A 327 14.04 -12.77 -6.21
C PRO A 327 13.45 -11.43 -6.64
N THR A 328 12.13 -11.25 -6.55
CA THR A 328 11.44 -10.02 -6.93
C THR A 328 10.74 -9.32 -5.78
N THR A 329 10.85 -9.82 -4.54
CA THR A 329 10.04 -9.36 -3.40
C THR A 329 10.91 -8.95 -2.23
N LEU A 330 10.58 -7.80 -1.64
CA LEU A 330 11.13 -7.27 -0.40
C LEU A 330 9.95 -6.95 0.53
N ASN A 331 10.01 -7.41 1.77
CA ASN A 331 9.04 -7.08 2.81
C ASN A 331 9.81 -6.59 4.03
N PHE A 332 9.53 -5.36 4.47
CA PHE A 332 10.33 -4.69 5.49
C PHE A 332 9.48 -3.78 6.37
N ALA A 333 10.01 -3.41 7.53
CA ALA A 333 9.47 -2.36 8.40
C ALA A 333 10.61 -1.46 8.87
N VAL A 334 10.31 -0.18 9.13
CA VAL A 334 11.28 0.78 9.68
C VAL A 334 10.84 1.18 11.09
N PRO A 335 11.67 0.95 12.13
CA PRO A 335 11.34 1.36 13.49
C PRO A 335 10.97 2.84 13.58
N GLY A 336 9.87 3.14 14.28
CA GLY A 336 9.41 4.52 14.49
C GLY A 336 8.67 5.15 13.31
N LEU A 337 8.52 4.45 12.17
CA LEU A 337 7.73 4.92 11.03
C LEU A 337 6.50 4.04 10.84
N ALA A 338 5.34 4.68 10.62
CA ALA A 338 4.15 3.96 10.21
C ALA A 338 4.26 3.54 8.74
N SER A 339 3.65 2.40 8.38
CA SER A 339 3.59 1.94 6.98
C SER A 339 2.96 3.00 6.08
N LYS A 340 1.91 3.66 6.54
CA LYS A 340 1.25 4.76 5.81
C LYS A 340 2.21 5.90 5.45
N ASP A 341 3.07 6.32 6.37
CA ASP A 341 4.01 7.42 6.14
C ASP A 341 5.02 7.05 5.05
N LEU A 342 5.54 5.81 5.10
CA LEU A 342 6.42 5.28 4.07
C LEU A 342 5.73 5.17 2.71
N LEU A 343 4.48 4.69 2.68
CA LEU A 343 3.70 4.60 1.44
C LEU A 343 3.42 5.96 0.81
N ASP A 344 3.12 6.98 1.61
CA ASP A 344 2.89 8.34 1.11
C ASP A 344 4.21 8.97 0.60
N LEU A 345 5.32 8.73 1.30
CA LEU A 345 6.66 9.16 0.90
C LEU A 345 7.12 8.51 -0.43
N PHE A 346 6.99 7.18 -0.55
CA PHE A 346 7.35 6.48 -1.78
C PHE A 346 6.46 6.92 -2.95
N ASP A 347 5.15 7.09 -2.71
CA ASP A 347 4.23 7.55 -3.74
C ASP A 347 4.57 8.95 -4.25
N ALA A 348 4.96 9.86 -3.35
CA ALA A 348 5.44 11.18 -3.70
C ALA A 348 6.71 11.13 -4.56
N ALA A 349 7.59 10.15 -4.35
CA ALA A 349 8.73 9.88 -5.21
C ALA A 349 8.39 9.12 -6.51
N GLY A 350 7.10 8.88 -6.79
CA GLY A 350 6.65 8.13 -7.96
C GLY A 350 6.87 6.61 -7.87
N LEU A 351 7.11 6.07 -6.68
CA LEU A 351 7.27 4.63 -6.42
C LEU A 351 5.95 4.04 -5.91
N ARG A 352 5.36 3.10 -6.65
CA ARG A 352 4.11 2.43 -6.25
C ARG A 352 4.42 1.15 -5.50
N VAL A 353 4.22 1.15 -4.17
CA VAL A 353 4.45 0.02 -3.25
C VAL A 353 3.20 -0.26 -2.41
N SER A 354 3.17 -1.34 -1.61
CA SER A 354 1.99 -1.71 -0.79
C SER A 354 2.32 -1.96 0.68
N ALA A 355 1.33 -1.90 1.59
CA ALA A 355 1.49 -2.24 3.02
C ALA A 355 1.27 -3.74 3.33
N GLY A 356 1.26 -4.62 2.31
CA GLY A 356 0.96 -6.04 2.46
C GLY A 356 0.12 -6.60 1.30
N SER A 357 -0.69 -7.63 1.55
CA SER A 357 -1.71 -8.08 0.60
C SER A 357 -2.77 -6.99 0.33
N ALA A 358 -3.10 -6.73 -0.94
CA ALA A 358 -3.99 -5.63 -1.35
C ALA A 358 -5.36 -5.65 -0.62
N CYS A 359 -5.87 -6.85 -0.33
CA CYS A 359 -7.13 -7.05 0.39
C CYS A 359 -7.08 -6.60 1.87
N SER A 360 -5.91 -6.68 2.51
CA SER A 360 -5.69 -6.25 3.90
C SER A 360 -5.31 -4.77 3.97
N ALA A 361 -4.59 -4.26 2.96
CA ALA A 361 -4.19 -2.85 2.87
C ALA A 361 -5.38 -1.89 2.88
N ALA A 362 -6.49 -2.25 2.23
CA ALA A 362 -7.72 -1.44 2.23
C ALA A 362 -8.42 -1.33 3.60
N LYS A 363 -8.11 -2.23 4.55
CA LYS A 363 -8.75 -2.29 5.87
C LYS A 363 -7.88 -1.78 7.02
N ALA A 364 -6.66 -1.33 6.74
CA ALA A 364 -5.68 -0.85 7.73
C ALA A 364 -5.44 -1.82 8.91
N ALA A 365 -5.71 -3.12 8.73
CA ALA A 365 -5.53 -4.14 9.74
C ALA A 365 -4.08 -4.68 9.71
N PRO A 366 -3.51 -5.07 10.86
CA PRO A 366 -2.19 -5.72 10.90
C PRO A 366 -2.13 -6.95 9.99
N SER A 367 -0.97 -7.20 9.40
CA SER A 367 -0.77 -8.37 8.53
C SER A 367 -0.99 -9.68 9.29
N TYR A 368 -1.97 -10.48 8.86
CA TYR A 368 -2.17 -11.83 9.39
C TYR A 368 -1.02 -12.78 9.03
N VAL A 369 -0.31 -12.51 7.92
CA VAL A 369 0.87 -13.28 7.51
C VAL A 369 2.01 -13.06 8.50
N LEU A 370 2.33 -11.80 8.81
CA LEU A 370 3.39 -11.46 9.77
C LEU A 370 2.99 -11.84 11.21
N ALA A 371 1.70 -11.77 11.55
CA ALA A 371 1.19 -12.31 12.81
C ALA A 371 1.35 -13.83 12.89
N ALA A 372 1.11 -14.58 11.80
CA ALA A 372 1.34 -16.03 11.76
C ALA A 372 2.83 -16.41 11.89
N MET A 373 3.73 -15.50 11.50
CA MET A 373 5.18 -15.62 11.74
C MET A 373 5.59 -15.28 13.18
N GLY A 374 4.65 -14.86 14.04
CA GLY A 374 4.95 -14.45 15.41
C GLY A 374 5.71 -13.13 15.51
N LEU A 375 5.69 -12.28 14.48
CA LEU A 375 6.36 -10.99 14.50
C LEU A 375 5.61 -9.99 15.41
N PRO A 376 6.34 -9.08 16.10
CA PRO A 376 5.73 -8.10 16.99
C PRO A 376 4.80 -7.15 16.24
N LEU A 377 3.75 -6.69 16.93
CA LEU A 377 2.67 -5.88 16.33
C LEU A 377 3.19 -4.67 15.53
N TRP A 378 4.24 -3.98 16.01
CA TRP A 378 4.80 -2.84 15.30
C TRP A 378 5.36 -3.20 13.91
N ARG A 379 5.93 -4.40 13.73
CA ARG A 379 6.37 -4.88 12.41
C ARG A 379 5.17 -5.22 11.54
N SER A 380 4.18 -5.91 12.10
CA SER A 380 2.98 -6.33 11.36
C SER A 380 2.10 -5.16 10.91
N SER A 381 2.09 -4.05 11.65
CA SER A 381 1.38 -2.81 11.30
C SER A 381 2.24 -1.85 10.47
N GLY A 382 3.57 -1.90 10.61
CA GLY A 382 4.54 -1.04 9.93
C GLY A 382 5.12 -1.63 8.63
N ALA A 383 4.65 -2.80 8.19
CA ALA A 383 5.22 -3.50 7.05
C ALA A 383 4.92 -2.79 5.71
N VAL A 384 5.92 -2.80 4.84
CA VAL A 384 5.85 -2.37 3.44
C VAL A 384 6.36 -3.52 2.58
N ARG A 385 5.62 -3.83 1.51
CA ARG A 385 6.02 -4.72 0.43
C ARG A 385 6.39 -3.92 -0.79
N LEU A 386 7.59 -4.20 -1.28
CA LEU A 386 8.10 -3.74 -2.57
C LEU A 386 8.30 -4.98 -3.44
N SER A 387 7.69 -4.99 -4.61
CA SER A 387 7.80 -6.08 -5.56
C SER A 387 7.87 -5.59 -7.01
N PHE A 388 8.99 -5.85 -7.68
CA PHE A 388 9.09 -5.66 -9.12
C PHE A 388 8.67 -6.92 -9.86
N GLY A 389 8.47 -6.83 -11.17
CA GLY A 389 8.11 -8.00 -11.97
C GLY A 389 9.29 -8.55 -12.77
N PRO A 390 9.25 -9.82 -13.20
CA PRO A 390 10.37 -10.51 -13.82
C PRO A 390 10.80 -9.95 -15.19
N THR A 391 10.08 -8.98 -15.76
CA THR A 391 10.47 -8.27 -17.00
C THR A 391 11.20 -6.95 -16.75
N ALA A 392 11.51 -6.61 -15.49
CA ALA A 392 12.17 -5.36 -15.15
C ALA A 392 13.54 -5.19 -15.86
N GLY A 393 13.82 -3.96 -16.29
CA GLY A 393 15.12 -3.55 -16.84
C GLY A 393 16.05 -2.97 -15.77
N ASP A 394 17.34 -2.88 -16.07
CA ASP A 394 18.32 -2.30 -15.15
C ASP A 394 18.06 -0.82 -14.88
N ASP A 395 17.73 -0.03 -15.90
CA ASP A 395 17.41 1.40 -15.75
C ASP A 395 16.22 1.63 -14.80
N PHE A 396 15.21 0.77 -14.87
CA PHE A 396 14.06 0.80 -13.95
C PHE A 396 14.50 0.57 -12.49
N ILE A 397 15.43 -0.37 -12.27
CA ILE A 397 15.96 -0.68 -10.94
C ILE A 397 16.89 0.41 -10.44
N ASP A 398 17.71 1.00 -11.30
CA ASP A 398 18.59 2.13 -10.95
C ASP A 398 17.79 3.36 -10.54
N GLU A 399 16.76 3.71 -11.32
CA GLU A 399 15.89 4.83 -10.98
C GLU A 399 15.10 4.56 -9.69
N ALA A 400 14.64 3.32 -9.47
CA ALA A 400 14.03 2.93 -8.21
C ALA A 400 14.99 3.11 -7.03
N CYS A 401 16.25 2.67 -7.16
CA CYS A 401 17.27 2.86 -6.14
C CYS A 401 17.55 4.35 -5.87
N ALA A 402 17.63 5.18 -6.91
CA ALA A 402 17.85 6.62 -6.77
C ALA A 402 16.69 7.30 -6.03
N ARG A 403 15.44 6.98 -6.37
CA ARG A 403 14.24 7.51 -5.70
C ARG A 403 14.12 7.04 -4.26
N ILE A 404 14.45 5.77 -3.96
CA ILE A 404 14.50 5.25 -2.59
C ILE A 404 15.50 6.05 -1.73
N ARG A 405 16.70 6.31 -2.26
CA ARG A 405 17.70 7.14 -1.54
C ARG A 405 17.22 8.57 -1.32
N ARG A 406 16.53 9.15 -2.31
CA ARG A 406 15.90 10.47 -2.18
C ARG A 406 14.85 10.49 -1.07
N CYS A 407 14.02 9.45 -0.94
CA CYS A 407 13.08 9.30 0.18
C CYS A 407 13.83 9.31 1.53
N GLY A 408 14.95 8.60 1.63
CA GLY A 408 15.79 8.61 2.84
C GLY A 408 16.38 9.98 3.16
N GLN A 409 16.82 10.72 2.14
CA GLN A 409 17.30 12.10 2.29
C GLN A 409 16.17 13.04 2.75
N ALA A 410 14.99 12.92 2.15
CA ALA A 410 13.81 13.72 2.49
C ALA A 410 13.33 13.49 3.94
N LEU A 411 13.40 12.26 4.46
CA LEU A 411 13.10 12.01 5.89
C LEU A 411 14.13 12.58 6.85
N ARG A 412 15.39 12.75 6.41
CA ARG A 412 16.44 13.38 7.21
C ARG A 412 16.38 14.91 7.11
N ALA A 413 15.67 15.44 6.11
CA ALA A 413 15.44 16.87 5.99
C ALA A 413 14.66 17.36 7.23
N PRO A 414 15.06 18.47 7.85
CA PRO A 414 14.54 18.74 9.17
C PRO A 414 13.17 19.41 9.07
N LEU A 415 12.17 18.83 9.76
CA LEU A 415 10.78 19.28 9.70
C LEU A 415 10.55 20.69 10.25
N LEU A 416 11.34 21.09 11.26
CA LEU A 416 11.34 22.45 11.78
C LEU A 416 12.25 23.28 10.88
N ALA A 417 11.70 24.03 9.95
CA ALA A 417 12.45 24.82 8.97
C ALA A 417 11.89 26.24 8.87
N PRO A 418 12.66 27.21 8.34
CA PRO A 418 12.12 28.55 8.07
C PRO A 418 10.85 28.48 7.20
N SER A 419 9.97 29.45 7.38
CA SER A 419 8.74 29.55 6.59
C SER A 419 9.05 29.66 5.10
N PRO A 420 8.46 28.83 4.21
CA PRO A 420 8.67 28.94 2.77
C PRO A 420 8.07 30.22 2.17
N LEU A 421 7.18 30.91 2.91
CA LEU A 421 6.52 32.14 2.46
C LEU A 421 7.29 33.41 2.84
N SER A 422 7.83 33.45 4.06
CA SER A 422 8.44 34.67 4.61
C SER A 422 9.95 34.54 4.87
N GLY A 423 10.50 33.32 4.83
CA GLY A 423 11.87 33.04 5.26
C GLY A 423 12.08 33.15 6.77
N ALA A 424 11.01 33.39 7.55
CA ALA A 424 11.13 33.56 8.99
C ALA A 424 11.65 32.28 9.67
N ALA A 425 12.67 32.43 10.52
CA ALA A 425 13.25 31.35 11.32
C ALA A 425 12.31 30.83 12.42
N HIS A 426 11.24 31.56 12.70
CA HIS A 426 10.23 31.20 13.68
C HIS A 426 9.01 30.56 13.02
N GLY A 427 8.37 29.63 13.72
CA GLY A 427 7.23 28.89 13.18
C GLY A 427 6.36 28.22 14.23
N LEU A 428 5.39 27.45 13.73
CA LEU A 428 4.45 26.64 14.51
C LEU A 428 4.23 25.30 13.80
N LEU A 429 4.59 24.21 14.46
CA LEU A 429 4.34 22.85 13.98
C LEU A 429 3.24 22.18 14.80
N GLN A 430 2.22 21.66 14.13
CA GLN A 430 1.20 20.79 14.69
C GLN A 430 1.66 19.33 14.61
N VAL A 431 1.60 18.61 15.73
CA VAL A 431 1.83 17.16 15.82
C VAL A 431 0.52 16.50 16.21
N SER A 432 0.18 15.35 15.61
CA SER A 432 -1.11 14.70 15.86
C SER A 432 -0.97 13.20 16.02
N ALA A 433 -1.63 12.62 17.03
CA ALA A 433 -1.73 11.18 17.24
C ALA A 433 -3.07 10.87 17.92
N GLU A 434 -3.79 9.86 17.41
CA GLU A 434 -5.01 9.32 18.04
C GLU A 434 -6.10 10.38 18.34
N GLY A 435 -6.27 11.36 17.46
CA GLY A 435 -7.25 12.45 17.64
C GLY A 435 -6.84 13.54 18.64
N ARG A 436 -5.64 13.44 19.21
CA ARG A 436 -5.00 14.50 20.00
C ARG A 436 -4.03 15.29 19.13
N HIS A 437 -3.95 16.59 19.41
CA HIS A 437 -3.03 17.50 18.75
C HIS A 437 -2.13 18.16 19.77
N GLY A 438 -0.87 18.34 19.40
CA GLY A 438 0.05 19.20 20.11
C GLY A 438 0.70 20.18 19.17
N TRP A 439 1.36 21.16 19.75
CA TRP A 439 1.91 22.31 19.06
C TRP A 439 3.34 22.55 19.51
N ILE A 440 4.21 22.85 18.55
CA ILE A 440 5.60 23.23 18.81
C ILE A 440 5.79 24.61 18.22
N ALA A 441 5.80 25.63 19.07
CA ALA A 441 6.19 26.99 18.69
C ALA A 441 7.71 27.09 18.83
N PHE A 442 8.40 27.58 17.80
CA PHE A 442 9.87 27.61 17.80
C PHE A 442 10.43 28.87 17.14
N ASP A 443 11.68 29.17 17.44
CA ASP A 443 12.53 30.15 16.77
C ASP A 443 13.91 29.53 16.56
N LEU A 444 14.26 29.26 15.29
CA LEU A 444 15.50 28.57 14.92
C LEU A 444 16.73 29.45 15.16
N ASP A 445 16.64 30.77 15.01
CA ASP A 445 17.76 31.69 15.21
C ASP A 445 18.08 31.82 16.71
N ALA A 446 17.05 31.89 17.54
CA ALA A 446 17.20 31.92 18.99
C ALA A 446 17.53 30.54 19.59
N GLY A 447 17.31 29.45 18.85
CA GLY A 447 17.51 28.10 19.34
C GLY A 447 16.52 27.70 20.44
N VAL A 448 15.30 28.25 20.44
CA VAL A 448 14.31 28.05 21.52
C VAL A 448 12.98 27.55 20.96
N GLY A 449 12.31 26.67 21.71
CA GLY A 449 10.92 26.28 21.43
C GLY A 449 10.09 26.02 22.68
N VAL A 450 8.78 25.90 22.49
CA VAL A 450 7.80 25.52 23.52
C VAL A 450 6.88 24.47 22.93
N ALA A 451 6.68 23.38 23.67
CA ALA A 451 5.71 22.34 23.31
C ALA A 451 4.43 22.54 24.11
N ILE A 452 3.27 22.46 23.47
CA ILE A 452 1.95 22.68 24.07
C ILE A 452 1.06 21.49 23.71
N ASP A 453 0.43 20.87 24.71
CA ASP A 453 -0.39 19.66 24.58
C ASP A 453 0.28 18.52 23.80
N PRO A 454 1.54 18.15 24.11
CA PRO A 454 2.22 17.10 23.36
C PRO A 454 1.44 15.78 23.45
N PRO A 455 1.16 15.08 22.33
CA PRO A 455 0.59 13.74 22.39
C PRO A 455 1.57 12.76 23.02
N LEU A 456 1.12 11.94 23.97
CA LEU A 456 1.96 10.97 24.69
C LEU A 456 2.76 10.07 23.73
N ALA A 457 2.08 9.53 22.71
CA ALA A 457 2.68 8.64 21.72
C ALA A 457 3.82 9.29 20.89
N LEU A 458 3.89 10.62 20.85
CA LEU A 458 4.86 11.37 20.05
C LEU A 458 6.00 11.97 20.87
N ALA A 459 6.04 11.80 22.20
CA ALA A 459 7.09 12.37 23.05
C ALA A 459 8.52 12.09 22.55
N PRO A 460 8.92 10.84 22.22
CA PRO A 460 10.26 10.56 21.68
C PRO A 460 10.52 11.24 20.32
N ARG A 461 9.51 11.29 19.45
CA ARG A 461 9.61 11.91 18.13
C ARG A 461 9.77 13.42 18.25
N ILE A 462 9.01 14.07 19.13
CA ILE A 462 9.11 15.51 19.39
C ILE A 462 10.51 15.84 19.94
N ALA A 463 11.01 15.07 20.90
CA ALA A 463 12.36 15.25 21.45
C ALA A 463 13.45 15.11 20.38
N ALA A 464 13.34 14.12 19.49
CA ALA A 464 14.26 13.95 18.37
C ALA A 464 14.19 15.13 17.37
N LEU A 465 12.99 15.64 17.07
CA LEU A 465 12.80 16.77 16.16
C LEU A 465 13.44 18.06 16.67
N VAL A 466 13.21 18.40 17.94
CA VAL A 466 13.80 19.61 18.53
C VAL A 466 15.31 19.44 18.73
N GLY A 467 15.76 18.25 19.14
CA GLY A 467 17.18 17.93 19.30
C GLY A 467 17.97 18.01 17.99
N ALA A 468 17.41 17.51 16.88
CA ALA A 468 18.03 17.58 15.55
C ALA A 468 18.25 19.02 15.06
N ARG A 469 17.52 19.99 15.60
CA ARG A 469 17.68 21.42 15.33
C ARG A 469 18.41 22.19 16.43
N GLY A 470 18.89 21.50 17.47
CA GLY A 470 19.55 22.15 18.61
C GLY A 470 18.63 23.08 19.40
N LEU A 471 17.30 22.88 19.33
CA LEU A 471 16.35 23.72 20.03
C LEU A 471 16.29 23.35 21.53
N ARG A 472 16.47 24.35 22.39
CA ARG A 472 16.15 24.26 23.81
C ARG A 472 14.65 24.44 24.00
N VAL A 473 13.97 23.40 24.48
CA VAL A 473 12.55 23.48 24.84
C VAL A 473 12.43 24.20 26.19
N ALA A 474 11.99 25.47 26.17
CA ALA A 474 11.86 26.31 27.36
C ALA A 474 10.73 25.85 28.28
N ALA A 475 9.64 25.32 27.73
CA ALA A 475 8.54 24.75 28.50
C ALA A 475 7.81 23.66 27.73
N VAL A 476 7.22 22.74 28.49
CA VAL A 476 6.27 21.72 28.01
C VAL A 476 4.96 21.96 28.74
N LEU A 477 3.97 22.47 28.03
CA LEU A 477 2.74 23.04 28.57
C LEU A 477 1.52 22.16 28.23
N GLY A 478 0.46 22.28 29.01
CA GLY A 478 -0.85 21.73 28.68
C GLY A 478 -1.97 22.75 28.85
N THR A 479 -3.07 22.64 28.11
CA THR A 479 -4.23 23.52 28.25
C THR A 479 -5.32 22.95 29.16
N GLY A 480 -5.21 21.68 29.54
CA GLY A 480 -6.13 20.98 30.45
C GLY A 480 -5.41 20.15 31.52
N ALA A 481 -6.08 19.95 32.66
CA ALA A 481 -5.57 19.17 33.80
C ALA A 481 -5.91 17.67 33.76
N ASP A 482 -6.11 17.08 32.58
CA ASP A 482 -6.35 15.64 32.46
C ASP A 482 -5.09 14.81 32.76
N ALA A 483 -5.30 13.61 33.32
CA ALA A 483 -4.22 12.72 33.73
C ALA A 483 -3.33 12.26 32.55
N GLU A 484 -3.94 12.09 31.37
CA GLU A 484 -3.22 11.75 30.16
C GLU A 484 -2.30 12.90 29.73
N GLY A 485 -2.79 14.14 29.72
CA GLY A 485 -1.99 15.34 29.46
C GLY A 485 -0.81 15.49 30.42
N ALA A 486 -1.01 15.25 31.73
CA ALA A 486 0.09 15.27 32.71
C ALA A 486 1.15 14.19 32.41
N THR A 487 0.71 12.98 32.06
CA THR A 487 1.59 11.87 31.67
C THR A 487 2.38 12.20 30.41
N ALA A 488 1.72 12.80 29.42
CA ALA A 488 2.34 13.20 28.16
C ALA A 488 3.42 14.27 28.33
N ARG A 489 3.16 15.28 29.18
CA ARG A 489 4.17 16.30 29.52
C ARG A 489 5.37 15.68 30.22
N ALA A 490 5.15 14.84 31.23
CA ALA A 490 6.24 14.17 31.94
C ALA A 490 7.07 13.29 31.01
N ALA A 491 6.44 12.56 30.09
CA ALA A 491 7.12 11.72 29.11
C ALA A 491 7.99 12.54 28.15
N LEU A 492 7.48 13.67 27.62
CA LEU A 492 8.27 14.54 26.75
C LEU A 492 9.42 15.20 27.52
N ARG A 493 9.19 15.70 28.73
CA ARG A 493 10.25 16.28 29.58
C ARG A 493 11.37 15.28 29.85
N ALA A 494 11.01 14.04 30.19
CA ALA A 494 11.97 12.96 30.36
C ALA A 494 12.78 12.68 29.07
N ALA A 495 12.10 12.62 27.92
CA ALA A 495 12.75 12.43 26.62
C ALA A 495 13.69 13.60 26.23
N LEU A 496 13.42 14.80 26.73
CA LEU A 496 14.26 15.99 26.58
C LEU A 496 15.40 16.08 27.61
N GLY A 497 15.52 15.14 28.55
CA GLY A 497 16.49 15.18 29.64
C GLY A 497 16.17 16.20 30.74
N GLN A 498 14.91 16.63 30.84
CA GLN A 498 14.42 17.57 31.88
C GLN A 498 13.79 16.81 33.06
N ALA A 499 13.64 17.48 34.20
CA ALA A 499 12.92 16.91 35.35
C ALA A 499 11.48 16.53 34.95
N PRO A 500 11.02 15.28 35.17
CA PRO A 500 9.70 14.84 34.71
C PRO A 500 8.54 15.55 35.39
N ALA A 501 8.74 16.03 36.62
CA ALA A 501 7.74 16.82 37.34
C ALA A 501 7.51 18.18 36.66
N ASP A 502 6.25 18.61 36.62
CA ASP A 502 5.90 19.93 36.14
C ASP A 502 6.47 21.00 37.10
N PRO A 503 7.09 22.08 36.59
CA PRO A 503 7.68 23.16 37.39
C PRO A 503 6.63 24.13 37.96
N GLY A 504 5.36 23.88 37.70
CA GLY A 504 4.22 24.71 38.07
C GLY A 504 2.93 24.21 37.39
N PRO A 505 1.79 24.89 37.56
CA PRO A 505 0.52 24.47 37.00
C PRO A 505 0.58 24.22 35.48
N LEU A 506 0.17 23.03 35.05
CA LEU A 506 0.17 22.57 33.65
C LEU A 506 1.52 22.73 32.92
N GLY A 507 2.63 22.69 33.67
CA GLY A 507 3.97 22.78 33.13
C GLY A 507 4.51 24.21 33.01
N TRP A 508 3.73 25.23 33.41
CA TRP A 508 4.15 26.62 33.38
C TRP A 508 5.23 26.90 34.45
N PRO A 509 6.33 27.60 34.14
CA PRO A 509 7.34 27.95 35.15
C PRO A 509 6.80 28.93 36.20
N ASP A 510 6.83 28.57 37.48
CA ASP A 510 6.21 29.36 38.57
C ASP A 510 6.73 30.80 38.71
N SER A 511 7.95 31.10 38.24
CA SER A 511 8.59 32.41 38.34
C SER A 511 8.42 33.31 37.10
N GLU A 512 7.75 32.85 36.04
CA GLU A 512 7.69 33.57 34.76
C GLU A 512 6.28 34.11 34.45
N ALA A 513 6.19 35.40 34.14
CA ALA A 513 4.94 36.01 33.64
C ALA A 513 4.69 35.69 32.16
N ALA A 514 5.77 35.44 31.40
CA ALA A 514 5.73 35.08 29.99
C ALA A 514 7.02 34.35 29.58
N ILE A 515 6.94 33.51 28.55
CA ILE A 515 8.06 32.72 28.04
C ILE A 515 8.51 33.32 26.71
N ALA A 516 9.79 33.70 26.61
CA ALA A 516 10.38 34.20 25.37
C ALA A 516 10.68 33.05 24.39
N ILE A 517 10.26 33.20 23.14
CA ILE A 517 10.54 32.31 22.02
C ILE A 517 11.20 33.16 20.92
N GLY A 518 12.49 33.43 21.11
CA GLY A 518 13.23 34.40 20.30
C GLY A 518 12.66 35.81 20.46
N GLY A 519 12.33 36.45 19.34
CA GLY A 519 11.70 37.78 19.34
C GLY A 519 10.21 37.80 19.72
N ARG A 520 9.59 36.63 19.94
CA ARG A 520 8.17 36.48 20.26
C ARG A 520 7.97 36.10 21.73
N VAL A 521 6.80 36.40 22.26
CA VAL A 521 6.45 36.14 23.66
C VAL A 521 5.19 35.27 23.72
N LEU A 522 5.26 34.20 24.52
CA LEU A 522 4.12 33.38 24.91
C LEU A 522 3.66 33.82 26.31
N ALA A 523 2.49 34.42 26.40
CA ALA A 523 1.89 34.89 27.64
C ALA A 523 0.85 33.91 28.18
N ARG A 524 0.80 33.72 29.51
CA ARG A 524 -0.27 32.96 30.17
C ARG A 524 -1.48 33.87 30.40
N LEU A 525 -2.66 33.42 30.00
CA LEU A 525 -3.92 34.11 30.27
C LEU A 525 -4.51 33.66 31.61
N ALA A 526 -5.24 34.55 32.29
CA ALA A 526 -5.90 34.24 33.56
C ALA A 526 -6.94 33.12 33.35
N SER A 527 -6.77 32.01 34.07
CA SER A 527 -7.61 30.81 33.99
C SER A 527 -8.89 30.98 34.81
N SER A 528 -10.01 30.47 34.30
CA SER A 528 -11.14 30.03 35.11
C SER A 528 -11.04 28.51 35.35
N GLY A 529 -10.59 28.08 36.54
CA GLY A 529 -10.61 26.67 36.95
C GLY A 529 -9.38 25.83 36.53
N THR A 530 -9.60 24.59 36.07
CA THR A 530 -8.55 23.57 35.80
C THR A 530 -7.99 23.60 34.37
N ARG A 531 -8.30 24.66 33.59
CA ARG A 531 -7.87 24.84 32.20
C ARG A 531 -7.01 26.08 32.06
N MET A 532 -6.09 26.11 31.10
CA MET A 532 -5.27 27.28 30.80
C MET A 532 -5.32 27.62 29.32
N ALA A 533 -5.12 28.90 29.03
CA ALA A 533 -4.91 29.40 27.69
C ALA A 533 -3.58 30.17 27.59
N TYR A 534 -2.90 30.00 26.46
CA TYR A 534 -1.62 30.64 26.19
C TYR A 534 -1.74 31.48 24.91
N LEU A 535 -1.21 32.70 24.94
CA LEU A 535 -1.25 33.62 23.81
C LEU A 535 0.16 33.83 23.27
N LEU A 536 0.38 33.44 22.01
CA LEU A 536 1.61 33.72 21.28
C LEU A 536 1.39 34.96 20.41
N GLU A 537 2.13 36.02 20.68
CA GLU A 537 2.13 37.21 19.82
C GLU A 537 2.90 36.91 18.52
N ALA A 538 2.27 37.16 17.38
CA ALA A 538 2.86 37.03 16.06
C ALA A 538 3.56 38.33 15.65
N ALA A 539 4.58 38.21 14.79
CA ALA A 539 5.42 39.35 14.36
C ALA A 539 4.64 40.40 13.54
N ASP A 540 3.47 40.05 13.01
CA ASP A 540 2.58 40.91 12.23
C ASP A 540 1.48 41.61 13.07
N GLY A 541 1.51 41.43 14.40
CA GLY A 541 0.50 41.97 15.31
C GLY A 541 -0.73 41.08 15.51
N GLY A 542 -0.81 39.91 14.84
CA GLY A 542 -1.79 38.86 15.14
C GLY A 542 -1.46 38.10 16.43
N CYS A 543 -2.40 37.30 16.93
CA CYS A 543 -2.13 36.43 18.08
C CYS A 543 -2.74 35.03 17.91
N ILE A 544 -1.96 34.01 18.28
CA ILE A 544 -2.37 32.60 18.29
C ILE A 544 -2.66 32.20 19.73
N ALA A 545 -3.87 31.73 19.99
CA ALA A 545 -4.27 31.24 21.30
C ALA A 545 -4.27 29.70 21.31
N PHE A 546 -3.59 29.11 22.28
CA PHE A 546 -3.66 27.68 22.58
C PHE A 546 -4.60 27.48 23.76
N THR A 547 -5.69 26.74 23.57
CA THR A 547 -6.74 26.64 24.59
C THR A 547 -7.53 25.33 24.54
N GLY A 548 -7.89 24.84 25.72
CA GLY A 548 -8.85 23.74 25.90
C GLY A 548 -10.31 24.20 25.98
N ASP A 549 -10.56 25.50 25.91
CA ASP A 549 -11.88 26.14 26.03
C ASP A 549 -12.09 27.22 24.96
N THR A 550 -13.29 27.30 24.38
CA THR A 550 -13.66 28.25 23.32
C THR A 550 -14.29 29.54 23.85
N ASP A 551 -14.72 29.58 25.11
CA ASP A 551 -15.77 30.53 25.52
C ASP A 551 -15.25 31.81 26.18
N ASN A 552 -13.96 31.94 26.49
CA ASN A 552 -13.40 33.11 27.21
C ASN A 552 -11.96 33.46 26.81
N LEU A 553 -11.77 34.13 25.66
CA LEU A 553 -10.48 34.75 25.32
C LEU A 553 -10.54 36.28 25.49
N PRO A 554 -9.55 36.90 26.15
CA PRO A 554 -9.58 38.32 26.53
C PRO A 554 -9.35 39.29 25.35
N ARG A 555 -8.94 38.79 24.17
CA ARG A 555 -8.79 39.53 22.92
C ARG A 555 -9.22 38.64 21.75
N PRO A 556 -9.69 39.21 20.62
CA PRO A 556 -9.94 38.44 19.41
C PRO A 556 -8.62 37.82 18.94
N ALA A 557 -8.43 36.53 19.19
CA ALA A 557 -7.31 35.78 18.66
C ALA A 557 -7.50 35.57 17.15
N ALA A 558 -6.44 35.73 16.38
CA ALA A 558 -6.49 35.44 14.95
C ALA A 558 -6.71 33.93 14.73
N LEU A 559 -6.17 33.10 15.62
CA LEU A 559 -6.24 31.64 15.55
C LEU A 559 -6.40 31.01 16.94
N LEU A 560 -7.27 30.01 17.04
CA LEU A 560 -7.47 29.12 18.18
C LEU A 560 -6.89 27.75 17.83
N CYS A 561 -5.94 27.28 18.62
CA CYS A 561 -5.28 25.99 18.49
C CYS A 561 -5.68 25.11 19.67
N HIS A 562 -6.15 23.89 19.38
CA HIS A 562 -6.72 22.99 20.38
C HIS A 562 -5.86 21.74 20.55
N GLY A 563 -5.90 21.16 21.76
CA GLY A 563 -5.26 19.88 22.06
C GLY A 563 -6.04 18.65 21.59
N VAL A 564 -7.27 18.83 21.13
CA VAL A 564 -8.21 17.78 20.70
C VAL A 564 -8.91 18.20 19.40
N ASP A 565 -9.29 17.23 18.58
CA ASP A 565 -10.05 17.46 17.35
C ASP A 565 -11.44 18.06 17.68
N LEU A 566 -11.76 19.23 17.11
CA LEU A 566 -13.09 19.84 17.19
C LEU A 566 -13.67 19.96 15.78
N ASP A 567 -14.74 19.22 15.46
CA ASP A 567 -15.35 19.15 14.12
C ASP A 567 -14.33 18.84 13.01
N GLY A 568 -13.40 17.92 13.28
CA GLY A 568 -12.37 17.43 12.35
C GLY A 568 -11.19 18.38 12.11
N GLN A 569 -11.06 19.43 12.94
CA GLN A 569 -10.01 20.44 12.85
C GLN A 569 -9.31 20.63 14.19
N ALA A 570 -8.00 20.83 14.12
CA ALA A 570 -7.17 21.16 15.27
C ALA A 570 -7.13 22.67 15.58
N PHE A 571 -7.55 23.51 14.63
CA PHE A 571 -7.51 24.96 14.77
C PHE A 571 -8.69 25.65 14.08
N ARG A 572 -9.04 26.86 14.54
CA ARG A 572 -10.13 27.71 14.02
C ARG A 572 -9.76 29.20 14.10
N THR A 573 -10.34 30.07 13.29
CA THR A 573 -10.19 31.52 13.49
C THR A 573 -11.03 32.01 14.67
N GLY A 574 -10.53 32.98 15.44
CA GLY A 574 -11.29 33.54 16.58
C GLY A 574 -12.46 34.43 16.16
N ALA A 575 -12.47 34.92 14.92
CA ALA A 575 -13.66 35.40 14.24
C ALA A 575 -14.27 34.22 13.46
N ALA A 576 -15.24 33.50 14.02
CA ALA A 576 -15.97 32.48 13.30
C ALA A 576 -17.41 32.94 13.03
N THR A 577 -17.71 33.21 11.77
CA THR A 577 -19.08 33.19 11.24
C THR A 577 -19.60 31.76 11.23
N THR A 578 -20.87 31.57 11.60
CA THR A 578 -21.61 30.30 11.63
C THR A 578 -21.84 29.63 10.26
N ALA A 579 -21.08 30.02 9.23
CA ALA A 579 -21.26 29.51 7.89
C ALA A 579 -20.80 28.05 7.79
N GLU A 580 -21.75 27.14 7.54
CA GLU A 580 -21.51 25.80 6.98
C GLU A 580 -20.86 25.94 5.61
N GLY A 581 -19.56 26.27 5.57
CA GLY A 581 -18.80 26.33 4.34
C GLY A 581 -18.57 24.91 3.83
N ALA A 582 -19.45 24.42 2.95
CA ALA A 582 -19.21 23.17 2.24
C ALA A 582 -17.84 23.25 1.52
N THR A 583 -17.08 22.15 1.55
CA THR A 583 -15.81 22.06 0.83
C THR A 583 -16.07 22.26 -0.65
N ALA A 584 -15.56 23.35 -1.25
CA ALA A 584 -15.61 23.48 -2.70
C ALA A 584 -14.53 22.61 -3.33
N GLN A 585 -14.96 21.81 -4.29
CA GLN A 585 -14.17 20.77 -4.89
C GLN A 585 -14.06 21.04 -6.39
N LEU A 586 -12.85 20.95 -6.92
CA LEU A 586 -12.55 21.10 -8.33
C LEU A 586 -12.28 19.73 -8.93
N ALA A 587 -12.92 19.39 -10.05
CA ALA A 587 -12.63 18.12 -10.72
C ALA A 587 -11.27 18.19 -11.45
N PRO A 588 -10.52 17.08 -11.55
CA PRO A 588 -9.24 17.05 -12.27
C PRO A 588 -9.32 17.59 -13.70
N ALA A 589 -10.39 17.24 -14.43
CA ALA A 589 -10.61 17.71 -15.80
C ALA A 589 -10.81 19.23 -15.92
N GLU A 590 -11.20 19.90 -14.83
CA GLU A 590 -11.47 21.34 -14.80
C GLU A 590 -10.24 22.16 -14.41
N LEU A 591 -9.22 21.53 -13.80
CA LEU A 591 -8.08 22.22 -13.21
C LEU A 591 -7.30 23.05 -14.23
N ALA A 592 -7.01 22.50 -15.41
CA ALA A 592 -6.29 23.23 -16.46
C ALA A 592 -7.02 24.51 -16.89
N ALA A 593 -8.34 24.42 -17.10
CA ALA A 593 -9.16 25.57 -17.48
C ALA A 593 -9.25 26.58 -16.33
N PHE A 594 -9.41 26.10 -15.10
CA PHE A 594 -9.47 26.94 -13.90
C PHE A 594 -8.19 27.76 -13.72
N LEU A 595 -7.01 27.13 -13.83
CA LEU A 595 -5.71 27.79 -13.69
C LEU A 595 -5.45 28.78 -14.83
N LYS A 596 -6.00 28.53 -16.02
CA LYS A 596 -5.91 29.47 -17.15
C LYS A 596 -6.76 30.72 -16.92
N THR A 597 -7.98 30.54 -16.40
CA THR A 597 -8.90 31.64 -16.10
C THR A 597 -8.42 32.48 -14.91
N HIS A 598 -7.86 31.83 -13.89
CA HIS A 598 -7.35 32.49 -12.68
C HIS A 598 -5.82 32.50 -12.71
N ALA A 599 -5.25 33.45 -13.44
CA ALA A 599 -3.80 33.54 -13.63
C ALA A 599 -3.04 33.65 -12.29
N ASP A 600 -3.64 34.32 -11.29
CA ASP A 600 -3.14 34.53 -9.94
C ASP A 600 -3.42 33.38 -8.97
N ALA A 601 -4.14 32.33 -9.38
CA ALA A 601 -4.45 31.19 -8.53
C ALA A 601 -3.18 30.49 -8.02
N LEU A 602 -3.16 30.24 -6.71
CA LEU A 602 -2.07 29.57 -6.02
C LEU A 602 -2.38 28.08 -5.85
N LEU A 603 -1.50 27.22 -6.39
CA LEU A 603 -1.50 25.80 -6.07
C LEU A 603 -0.79 25.59 -4.73
N VAL A 604 -1.46 24.95 -3.76
CA VAL A 604 -0.93 24.72 -2.42
C VAL A 604 -0.85 23.22 -2.16
N ASP A 605 0.36 22.69 -2.07
CA ASP A 605 0.61 21.29 -1.74
C ASP A 605 0.68 21.11 -0.22
N VAL A 606 -0.31 20.43 0.35
CA VAL A 606 -0.41 20.21 1.81
C VAL A 606 0.14 18.86 2.26
N ARG A 607 0.90 18.17 1.39
CA ARG A 607 1.69 17.02 1.78
C ARG A 607 2.76 17.41 2.81
N GLU A 608 3.17 16.47 3.65
CA GLU A 608 4.23 16.73 4.62
C GLU A 608 5.55 17.02 3.91
N GLN A 609 6.43 17.80 4.56
CA GLN A 609 7.70 18.24 3.96
C GLN A 609 8.50 17.09 3.31
N PRO A 610 8.67 15.91 3.95
CA PRO A 610 9.41 14.81 3.33
C PRO A 610 8.79 14.30 2.01
N GLU A 611 7.47 14.38 1.85
CA GLU A 611 6.82 14.00 0.59
C GLU A 611 7.13 15.02 -0.51
N ALA A 612 7.05 16.31 -0.20
CA ALA A 612 7.37 17.37 -1.15
C ALA A 612 8.86 17.35 -1.58
N ASP A 613 9.75 17.07 -0.63
CA ASP A 613 11.20 16.91 -0.87
C ASP A 613 11.51 15.65 -1.70
N ALA A 614 10.74 14.57 -1.49
CA ALA A 614 10.88 13.33 -2.26
C ALA A 614 10.37 13.46 -3.70
N GLY A 615 9.33 14.27 -3.91
CA GLY A 615 8.84 14.59 -5.25
C GLY A 615 7.99 15.87 -5.26
N ALA A 616 8.50 16.88 -5.97
CA ALA A 616 7.84 18.15 -6.17
C ALA A 616 6.49 17.97 -6.88
N CYS A 617 5.48 18.73 -6.47
CA CYS A 617 4.18 18.75 -7.13
C CYS A 617 4.15 19.87 -8.17
N ALA A 618 3.94 19.51 -9.44
CA ALA A 618 3.59 20.45 -10.50
C ALA A 618 2.39 19.93 -11.28
N LEU A 619 1.38 20.78 -11.50
CA LEU A 619 0.18 20.44 -12.24
C LEU A 619 -0.03 21.45 -13.36
N HIS A 620 -0.22 20.95 -14.59
CA HIS A 620 -0.37 21.77 -15.80
C HIS A 620 0.70 22.87 -15.95
N GLY A 621 1.96 22.53 -15.65
CA GLY A 621 3.12 23.44 -15.77
C GLY A 621 3.26 24.46 -14.65
N ARG A 622 2.43 24.40 -13.59
CA ARG A 622 2.57 25.25 -12.39
C ARG A 622 3.08 24.45 -11.21
N SER A 623 4.17 24.90 -10.60
CA SER A 623 4.66 24.37 -9.34
C SER A 623 3.71 24.72 -8.20
N ALA A 624 3.39 23.73 -7.37
CA ALA A 624 2.66 23.95 -6.14
C ALA A 624 3.59 24.42 -5.03
N LEU A 625 3.15 25.39 -4.24
CA LEU A 625 3.83 25.82 -3.03
C LEU A 625 3.54 24.80 -1.92
N ASN A 626 4.58 24.15 -1.40
CA ASN A 626 4.39 23.21 -0.29
C ASN A 626 4.17 23.97 1.02
N LEU A 627 2.97 23.84 1.58
CA LEU A 627 2.58 24.31 2.90
C LEU A 627 1.99 23.11 3.64
N PRO A 628 2.82 22.29 4.31
CA PRO A 628 2.37 21.06 4.98
C PRO A 628 1.13 21.29 5.85
N LEU A 629 0.19 20.34 5.86
CA LEU A 629 -1.01 20.46 6.70
C LEU A 629 -0.64 20.66 8.18
N SER A 630 0.42 20.01 8.65
CA SER A 630 0.99 20.16 9.99
C SER A 630 1.50 21.58 10.30
N ARG A 631 1.77 22.40 9.28
CA ARG A 631 2.25 23.79 9.42
C ARG A 631 1.23 24.83 8.96
N LEU A 632 0.07 24.40 8.46
CA LEU A 632 -0.93 25.30 7.85
C LEU A 632 -1.37 26.44 8.79
N ALA A 633 -1.48 26.17 10.08
CA ALA A 633 -1.80 27.16 11.11
C ALA A 633 -0.88 28.39 11.08
N GLU A 634 0.42 28.19 10.85
CA GLU A 634 1.40 29.27 10.84
C GLU A 634 1.27 30.17 9.60
N HIS A 635 0.68 29.66 8.51
CA HIS A 635 0.55 30.34 7.23
C HIS A 635 -0.82 30.97 7.01
N LEU A 636 -1.76 30.74 7.94
CA LEU A 636 -3.16 31.12 7.76
C LEU A 636 -3.33 32.63 7.54
N ALA A 637 -2.64 33.46 8.33
CA ALA A 637 -2.71 34.93 8.20
C ALA A 637 -2.28 35.40 6.80
N TYR A 638 -1.19 34.84 6.26
CA TYR A 638 -0.73 35.15 4.91
C TYR A 638 -1.74 34.75 3.83
N LEU A 639 -2.35 33.56 3.96
CA LEU A 639 -3.35 33.08 3.00
C LEU A 639 -4.64 33.92 3.05
N LEU A 640 -5.06 34.34 4.24
CA LEU A 640 -6.26 35.18 4.44
C LEU A 640 -6.08 36.63 4.01
N ALA A 641 -4.84 37.13 3.91
CA ALA A 641 -4.56 38.48 3.45
C ALA A 641 -4.96 38.72 1.97
N THR A 642 -5.24 37.65 1.21
CA THR A 642 -5.65 37.71 -0.20
C THR A 642 -6.99 36.98 -0.43
N PRO A 643 -8.13 37.43 0.13
CA PRO A 643 -9.36 36.65 0.18
C PRO A 643 -9.98 36.33 -1.20
N GLU A 644 -9.68 37.15 -2.21
CA GLU A 644 -10.17 36.98 -3.58
C GLU A 644 -9.28 36.05 -4.43
N ARG A 645 -8.01 35.84 -4.04
CA ARG A 645 -7.07 35.03 -4.82
C ARG A 645 -7.43 33.55 -4.68
N PRO A 646 -7.70 32.80 -5.76
CA PRO A 646 -8.04 31.39 -5.62
C PRO A 646 -6.89 30.55 -5.07
N LEU A 647 -7.19 29.73 -4.06
CA LEU A 647 -6.27 28.76 -3.48
C LEU A 647 -6.74 27.36 -3.84
N VAL A 648 -5.93 26.59 -4.55
CA VAL A 648 -6.25 25.20 -4.89
C VAL A 648 -5.33 24.28 -4.09
N PHE A 649 -5.88 23.70 -3.03
CA PHE A 649 -5.18 22.75 -2.18
C PHE A 649 -5.12 21.38 -2.83
N VAL A 650 -3.93 20.80 -2.81
CA VAL A 650 -3.66 19.46 -3.35
C VAL A 650 -2.92 18.61 -2.33
N CYS A 651 -3.21 17.32 -2.35
CA CYS A 651 -2.44 16.28 -1.67
C CYS A 651 -2.60 14.99 -2.48
N ARG A 652 -2.03 13.87 -2.01
CA ARG A 652 -2.11 12.59 -2.73
C ARG A 652 -3.54 12.20 -3.17
N SER A 653 -4.47 12.07 -2.22
CA SER A 653 -5.82 11.51 -2.46
C SER A 653 -6.98 12.50 -2.32
N GLY A 654 -6.70 13.74 -1.92
CA GLY A 654 -7.70 14.77 -1.64
C GLY A 654 -8.08 14.91 -0.15
N ASN A 655 -7.76 13.95 0.72
CA ASN A 655 -8.20 13.98 2.12
C ASN A 655 -7.58 15.12 2.94
N ARG A 656 -6.25 15.34 2.85
CA ARG A 656 -5.58 16.44 3.56
C ARG A 656 -5.94 17.80 2.98
N SER A 657 -6.01 17.90 1.65
CA SER A 657 -6.38 19.15 0.97
C SER A 657 -7.83 19.56 1.24
N ALA A 658 -8.75 18.60 1.38
CA ALA A 658 -10.13 18.90 1.81
C ALA A 658 -10.17 19.51 3.22
N ARG A 659 -9.37 19.00 4.16
CA ARG A 659 -9.26 19.58 5.52
C ARG A 659 -8.70 21.00 5.47
N ALA A 660 -7.64 21.23 4.67
CA ALA A 660 -7.04 22.54 4.49
C ALA A 660 -8.02 23.55 3.87
N ALA A 661 -8.69 23.16 2.77
CA ALA A 661 -9.67 24.01 2.09
C ALA A 661 -10.86 24.35 3.02
N LEU A 662 -11.35 23.38 3.78
CA LEU A 662 -12.42 23.59 4.77
C LEU A 662 -11.99 24.55 5.87
N ALA A 663 -10.75 24.44 6.37
CA ALA A 663 -10.21 25.36 7.38
C ALA A 663 -10.16 26.80 6.87
N LEU A 664 -9.67 27.01 5.64
CA LEU A 664 -9.62 28.34 5.02
C LEU A 664 -11.01 28.91 4.73
N ARG A 665 -11.97 28.09 4.28
CA ARG A 665 -13.35 28.54 4.06
C ARG A 665 -14.03 28.99 5.35
N ARG A 666 -13.90 28.21 6.42
CA ARG A 666 -14.42 28.58 7.76
C ARG A 666 -13.76 29.85 8.29
N ALA A 667 -12.52 30.11 7.89
CA ALA A 667 -11.76 31.32 8.19
C ALA A 667 -12.12 32.53 7.31
N GLY A 668 -13.10 32.42 6.40
CA GLY A 668 -13.58 33.51 5.56
C GLY A 668 -13.02 33.54 4.13
N HIS A 669 -12.17 32.59 3.75
CA HIS A 669 -11.61 32.52 2.39
C HIS A 669 -12.54 31.74 1.43
N ALA A 670 -13.50 32.44 0.83
CA ALA A 670 -14.51 31.83 -0.06
C ALA A 670 -13.93 31.18 -1.33
N GLN A 671 -12.71 31.55 -1.75
CA GLN A 671 -12.01 31.00 -2.92
C GLN A 671 -10.99 29.88 -2.60
N ALA A 672 -11.18 29.14 -1.50
CA ALA A 672 -10.37 27.95 -1.19
C ALA A 672 -11.00 26.67 -1.77
N TRP A 673 -10.24 25.95 -2.58
CA TRP A 673 -10.68 24.76 -3.34
C TRP A 673 -9.82 23.55 -2.96
N THR A 674 -10.40 22.36 -3.01
CA THR A 674 -9.63 21.10 -3.00
C THR A 674 -9.75 20.40 -4.35
N LEU A 675 -8.69 19.76 -4.80
CA LEU A 675 -8.73 18.91 -5.99
C LEU A 675 -9.36 17.54 -5.68
N ALA A 676 -10.42 17.16 -6.40
CA ALA A 676 -11.08 15.88 -6.22
C ALA A 676 -10.16 14.71 -6.54
N GLY A 677 -10.04 13.75 -5.61
CA GLY A 677 -9.12 12.62 -5.77
C GLY A 677 -7.64 12.97 -5.64
N GLY A 678 -7.31 14.25 -5.38
CA GLY A 678 -5.95 14.71 -5.20
C GLY A 678 -5.10 14.67 -6.48
N ILE A 679 -3.79 14.66 -6.29
CA ILE A 679 -2.80 14.60 -7.37
C ILE A 679 -2.94 13.29 -8.16
N ALA A 680 -3.31 12.20 -7.51
CA ALA A 680 -3.39 10.87 -8.11
C ALA A 680 -4.38 10.75 -9.29
N LEU A 681 -5.40 11.61 -9.36
CA LEU A 681 -6.38 11.61 -10.45
C LEU A 681 -6.22 12.81 -11.41
N ALA A 682 -5.19 13.64 -11.21
CA ALA A 682 -4.99 14.90 -11.94
C ALA A 682 -3.72 14.96 -12.78
N GLN A 683 -2.92 13.91 -12.76
CA GLN A 683 -1.75 13.74 -13.63
C GLN A 683 -2.12 13.20 -15.00
#